data_AF-A0A094CJ59-F1
#
_entry.id   AF-A0A094CJ59-F1
#
_cell.length_a   1.000
_cell.length_b   1.000
_cell.length_c   1.000
_cell.angle_alpha   90.00
_cell.angle_beta   90.00
_cell.angle_gamma   90.00
#
_symmetry.space_group_name_H-M   'P 1'
#
loop_
_entity.id
_entity.type
_entity.pdbx_description
1 polymer ?
#
loop_
_entity_poly.entity_id
_entity_poly.type
_entity_poly.pdbx_seq_one_letter_code
_entity_poly.pdbx_strand_id
1 'polypeptide(L)'
;MSLYNGVVYSAPPPEGVIPDENAPHNATALVACIGVFLPLAVISTVIRLFTRFRVQRSVAIDDYMMVAALLCSIGLSASIIDMLRWGLGSHIWNVPLDELYGMSHFLYMNLIAAIIFCAATGLAKTSILLFYQRIFPSTTFRWVVWGLVAFTVGYSSASVFVNIFSCTPIRATWDVEFATALGICINRPVFYFAQAGFGILTDFATVIAPMPVMWGLQLGIKQKLGVGGLLSTGGFVCIISIIRLYSISVLLRSTDLTYDTPPALMWCVIELNMSIVGGCVATFKPFLRKYFPRVLGSSQNPAMAYNSNTGASRSRKRGQSYQLESMGQSDSFNQIARNKKGVGSTTINAADTKYNSSEECIITPGDSITNGQIVRTVQFGTSYEEGSKDREAALCPPQFCDKRNNIESEASTAIIPTLNYSGCKRLSYSSDRDNSAHIKHIVYNYLRMHIMANNLKVLFSLLLFALAVSATPRGPKLPFKLPFHTDGSPHIRSAHGEKVQLVGTNWPGHQEAMIPEGLQYSSIKDIVTKIRGLDLNVVRLTFAIEMVDDIYDKGDVTLKDSLDGALGAANGTIILGQILKNNPQFSGRTKRLEVFDAVARELAHQGIYVHLDNHVSKAMWCCGGSDGNAWFGDTHFDVSKWIRGWTYMARHGSKHWPSLSSISFRNELRKPDAAIGDPYDWYTWHTHMTAAAAAVHSAAPNLLLVFSGLDYDTKLSPLVKGQPLNGTAGTSTAGKSVVFQPSHLPYAHRIVLELHKYDFENTQASCDDFGLSLYNAGYSALNTTDPETKYNFPVLLTEWGFIQNGTYWRDTTYNKCLIAFMEKWKPAGWMQWEVAGSFYVQTRATTVQDADETWGLLTHDWSGIRSQVTVDESLSKMVDATLG
;
A
#
# COMPACT_ATOMS: atom_id res chain seq x y z
N MET A 1 20.70 4.07 -49.60
CA MET A 1 19.95 2.90 -50.13
C MET A 1 20.93 1.79 -50.48
N SER A 2 20.52 0.53 -50.32
CA SER A 2 21.25 -0.66 -50.79
C SER A 2 20.27 -1.75 -51.22
N LEU A 3 20.59 -2.51 -52.27
CA LEU A 3 19.79 -3.65 -52.72
C LEU A 3 20.32 -4.95 -52.09
N TYR A 4 19.46 -5.71 -51.43
CA TYR A 4 19.79 -7.03 -50.88
C TYR A 4 18.62 -8.00 -51.07
N ASN A 5 18.85 -9.17 -51.67
CA ASN A 5 17.84 -10.18 -52.01
C ASN A 5 16.60 -9.63 -52.76
N GLY A 6 16.77 -8.59 -53.57
CA GLY A 6 15.70 -7.93 -54.34
C GLY A 6 14.92 -6.85 -53.57
N VAL A 7 15.14 -6.72 -52.26
CA VAL A 7 14.59 -5.64 -51.42
C VAL A 7 15.56 -4.47 -51.40
N VAL A 8 15.05 -3.24 -51.50
CA VAL A 8 15.83 -2.02 -51.30
C VAL A 8 15.73 -1.63 -49.81
N TYR A 9 16.85 -1.29 -49.18
CA TYR A 9 16.92 -0.86 -47.78
C TYR A 9 17.35 0.61 -47.68
N SER A 10 16.87 1.30 -46.64
CA SER A 10 17.01 2.77 -46.50
C SER A 10 18.48 3.22 -46.50
N ALA A 11 19.33 2.58 -45.70
CA ALA A 11 20.77 2.80 -45.64
C ALA A 11 21.57 1.54 -46.00
N PRO A 12 22.82 1.66 -46.51
CA PRO A 12 23.72 0.51 -46.60
C PRO A 12 24.09 0.01 -45.19
N PRO A 13 24.21 -1.31 -44.98
CA PRO A 13 24.67 -1.88 -43.72
C PRO A 13 26.18 -1.67 -43.51
N PRO A 14 26.68 -1.71 -42.26
CA PRO A 14 28.11 -1.79 -41.97
C PRO A 14 28.78 -3.04 -42.57
N GLU A 15 30.10 -3.02 -42.72
CA GLU A 15 30.86 -4.17 -43.23
C GLU A 15 30.59 -5.44 -42.40
N GLY A 16 30.27 -6.54 -43.09
CA GLY A 16 29.93 -7.82 -42.46
C GLY A 16 28.49 -7.95 -41.93
N VAL A 17 27.68 -6.88 -41.97
CA VAL A 17 26.27 -6.90 -41.51
C VAL A 17 25.33 -7.18 -42.69
N ILE A 18 24.38 -8.10 -42.48
CA ILE A 18 23.30 -8.41 -43.42
C ILE A 18 22.02 -7.70 -42.95
N PRO A 19 21.27 -7.02 -43.84
CA PRO A 19 19.96 -6.46 -43.51
C PRO A 19 18.96 -7.55 -43.09
N ASP A 20 18.27 -7.35 -41.96
CA ASP A 20 17.19 -8.22 -41.49
C ASP A 20 15.99 -7.39 -40.99
N GLU A 21 14.87 -7.51 -41.71
CA GLU A 21 13.58 -6.90 -41.40
C GLU A 21 13.01 -7.38 -40.04
N ASN A 22 13.37 -8.60 -39.61
CA ASN A 22 12.86 -9.23 -38.38
C ASN A 22 13.70 -8.90 -37.13
N ALA A 23 14.71 -8.03 -37.26
CA ALA A 23 15.60 -7.66 -36.17
C ALA A 23 14.83 -6.98 -35.01
N PRO A 24 15.18 -7.28 -33.74
CA PRO A 24 14.39 -6.86 -32.59
C PRO A 24 14.39 -5.33 -32.37
N HIS A 25 13.20 -4.72 -32.39
CA HIS A 25 13.03 -3.28 -32.19
C HIS A 25 13.42 -2.81 -30.78
N ASN A 26 14.30 -1.80 -30.68
CA ASN A 26 14.68 -1.14 -29.43
C ASN A 26 13.64 -0.09 -28.96
N ALA A 27 12.35 -0.46 -28.96
CA ALA A 27 11.23 0.43 -28.67
C ALA A 27 10.46 0.09 -27.38
N THR A 28 10.69 -1.08 -26.78
CA THR A 28 9.90 -1.59 -25.64
C THR A 28 9.85 -0.64 -24.45
N ALA A 29 10.97 0.01 -24.11
CA ALA A 29 11.04 0.98 -23.01
C ALA A 29 10.20 2.25 -23.28
N LEU A 30 10.17 2.73 -24.53
CA LEU A 30 9.37 3.87 -24.96
C LEU A 30 7.87 3.58 -24.87
N VAL A 31 7.44 2.42 -25.36
CA VAL A 31 6.03 1.97 -25.28
C VAL A 31 5.59 1.81 -23.82
N ALA A 32 6.42 1.22 -22.97
CA ALA A 32 6.15 1.12 -21.54
C ALA A 32 6.03 2.49 -20.86
N CYS A 33 6.87 3.46 -21.23
CA CYS A 33 6.77 4.83 -20.70
C CYS A 33 5.47 5.53 -21.13
N ILE A 34 5.05 5.38 -22.38
CA ILE A 34 3.74 5.89 -22.84
C ILE A 34 2.60 5.27 -22.02
N GLY A 35 2.65 3.95 -21.80
CA GLY A 35 1.65 3.20 -21.03
C GLY A 35 1.54 3.60 -19.54
N VAL A 36 2.58 4.20 -18.96
CA VAL A 36 2.59 4.65 -17.55
C VAL A 36 2.31 6.16 -17.42
N PHE A 37 3.05 7.00 -18.15
CA PHE A 37 3.02 8.45 -17.93
C PHE A 37 1.82 9.14 -18.55
N LEU A 38 1.29 8.67 -19.70
CA LEU A 38 0.11 9.28 -20.32
C LEU A 38 -1.16 9.08 -19.47
N PRO A 39 -1.49 7.87 -18.96
CA PRO A 39 -2.63 7.71 -18.06
C PRO A 39 -2.51 8.55 -16.77
N LEU A 40 -1.31 8.69 -16.21
CA LEU A 40 -1.08 9.53 -15.02
C LEU A 40 -1.40 11.02 -15.30
N ALA A 41 -1.02 11.54 -16.46
CA ALA A 41 -1.36 12.90 -16.89
C ALA A 41 -2.87 13.08 -17.17
N VAL A 42 -3.52 12.08 -17.78
CA VAL A 42 -4.99 12.07 -17.97
C VAL A 42 -5.71 12.12 -16.62
N ILE A 43 -5.40 11.22 -15.69
CA ILE A 43 -6.01 11.16 -14.35
C ILE A 43 -5.80 12.48 -13.60
N SER A 44 -4.58 13.01 -13.61
CA SER A 44 -4.25 14.29 -12.98
C SER A 44 -5.07 15.45 -13.53
N THR A 45 -5.25 15.51 -14.85
CA THR A 45 -6.05 16.54 -15.53
C THR A 45 -7.54 16.39 -15.25
N VAL A 46 -8.07 15.15 -15.18
CA VAL A 46 -9.46 14.88 -14.81
C VAL A 46 -9.74 15.34 -13.37
N ILE A 47 -8.85 15.05 -12.41
CA ILE A 47 -8.95 15.55 -11.03
C ILE A 47 -8.93 17.09 -11.02
N ARG A 48 -8.03 17.72 -11.79
CA ARG A 48 -7.97 19.18 -11.92
C ARG A 48 -9.29 19.77 -12.43
N LEU A 49 -9.82 19.27 -13.55
CA LEU A 49 -11.08 19.75 -14.12
C LEU A 49 -12.26 19.54 -13.17
N PHE A 50 -12.42 18.33 -12.64
CA PHE A 50 -13.49 18.02 -11.67
C PHE A 50 -13.44 18.96 -10.47
N THR A 51 -12.25 19.29 -9.99
CA THR A 51 -12.05 20.25 -8.90
C THR A 51 -12.48 21.67 -9.30
N ARG A 52 -12.05 22.15 -10.47
CA ARG A 52 -12.43 23.48 -10.97
C ARG A 52 -13.94 23.62 -11.20
N PHE A 53 -14.59 22.61 -11.78
CA PHE A 53 -16.03 22.61 -12.04
C PHE A 53 -16.89 22.36 -10.78
N ARG A 54 -16.58 21.33 -9.96
CA ARG A 54 -17.47 20.83 -8.89
C ARG A 54 -17.02 21.19 -7.45
N VAL A 55 -15.78 21.60 -7.25
CA VAL A 55 -15.25 21.98 -5.92
C VAL A 55 -15.13 23.49 -5.79
N GLN A 56 -14.43 24.14 -6.72
CA GLN A 56 -14.15 25.58 -6.69
C GLN A 56 -15.15 26.40 -7.51
N ARG A 57 -15.92 25.78 -8.41
CA ARG A 57 -16.86 26.44 -9.36
C ARG A 57 -16.24 27.65 -10.09
N SER A 58 -14.95 27.58 -10.42
CA SER A 58 -14.17 28.73 -10.89
C SER A 58 -13.03 28.31 -11.83
N VAL A 59 -13.45 27.88 -13.03
CA VAL A 59 -12.57 27.60 -14.17
C VAL A 59 -11.91 28.90 -14.64
N ALA A 60 -10.65 28.83 -15.08
CA ALA A 60 -9.94 29.96 -15.68
C ALA A 60 -9.06 29.51 -16.86
N ILE A 61 -8.43 30.45 -17.56
CA ILE A 61 -7.70 30.21 -18.80
C ILE A 61 -6.55 29.19 -18.66
N ASP A 62 -5.96 29.08 -17.47
CA ASP A 62 -4.97 28.06 -17.13
C ASP A 62 -5.52 26.63 -17.23
N ASP A 63 -6.82 26.41 -16.96
CA ASP A 63 -7.44 25.09 -17.09
C ASP A 63 -7.58 24.67 -18.56
N TYR A 64 -7.97 25.58 -19.44
CA TYR A 64 -8.09 25.32 -20.88
C TYR A 64 -6.72 25.05 -21.52
N MET A 65 -5.68 25.80 -21.11
CA MET A 65 -4.31 25.54 -21.56
C MET A 65 -3.77 24.18 -21.11
N MET A 66 -4.11 23.73 -19.89
CA MET A 66 -3.72 22.39 -19.42
C MET A 66 -4.43 21.28 -20.20
N VAL A 67 -5.71 21.45 -20.56
CA VAL A 67 -6.43 20.50 -21.43
C VAL A 67 -5.83 20.47 -22.84
N ALA A 68 -5.48 21.63 -23.41
CA ALA A 68 -4.79 21.69 -24.69
C ALA A 68 -3.43 20.96 -24.64
N ALA A 69 -2.65 21.14 -23.56
CA ALA A 69 -1.40 20.40 -23.35
C ALA A 69 -1.61 18.88 -23.26
N LEU A 70 -2.67 18.42 -22.59
CA LEU A 70 -3.01 16.99 -22.54
C LEU A 70 -3.41 16.43 -23.91
N LEU A 71 -4.26 17.14 -24.67
CA LEU A 71 -4.63 16.74 -26.03
C LEU A 71 -3.40 16.65 -26.95
N CYS A 72 -2.46 17.59 -26.81
CA CYS A 72 -1.17 17.51 -27.51
C CYS A 72 -0.34 16.32 -27.02
N SER A 73 -0.32 15.99 -25.72
CA SER A 73 0.38 14.80 -25.23
C SER A 73 -0.20 13.49 -25.76
N ILE A 74 -1.53 13.40 -25.93
CA ILE A 74 -2.19 12.27 -26.59
C ILE A 74 -1.77 12.20 -28.06
N GLY A 75 -1.76 13.34 -28.76
CA GLY A 75 -1.30 13.43 -30.16
C GLY A 75 0.18 13.04 -30.36
N LEU A 76 1.05 13.43 -29.41
CA LEU A 76 2.45 13.04 -29.39
C LEU A 76 2.59 11.52 -29.26
N SER A 77 1.95 10.92 -28.25
CA SER A 77 1.96 9.46 -28.07
C SER A 77 1.36 8.71 -29.27
N ALA A 78 0.32 9.23 -29.90
CA ALA A 78 -0.26 8.65 -31.11
C ALA A 78 0.72 8.70 -32.30
N SER A 79 1.40 9.83 -32.51
CA SER A 79 2.41 9.98 -33.57
C SER A 79 3.58 9.00 -33.36
N ILE A 80 4.04 8.85 -32.12
CA ILE A 80 5.09 7.89 -31.74
C ILE A 80 4.65 6.44 -32.01
N ILE A 81 3.40 6.08 -31.66
CA ILE A 81 2.85 4.74 -31.89
C ILE A 81 2.69 4.44 -33.40
N ASP A 82 2.43 5.45 -34.23
CA ASP A 82 2.43 5.29 -35.69
C ASP A 82 3.85 5.09 -36.23
N MET A 83 4.84 5.86 -35.76
CA MET A 83 6.25 5.74 -36.16
C MET A 83 6.86 4.34 -35.90
N LEU A 84 6.35 3.57 -34.92
CA LEU A 84 6.74 2.17 -34.70
C LEU A 84 6.48 1.27 -35.93
N ARG A 85 5.49 1.61 -36.75
CA ARG A 85 5.14 0.90 -37.99
C ARG A 85 6.09 1.20 -39.15
N TRP A 86 6.91 2.24 -39.00
CA TRP A 86 7.79 2.81 -40.02
C TRP A 86 9.25 2.82 -39.54
N GLY A 87 9.64 1.80 -38.78
CA GLY A 87 11.02 1.53 -38.40
C GLY A 87 11.52 2.16 -37.10
N LEU A 88 10.71 2.86 -36.31
CA LEU A 88 11.17 3.42 -35.03
C LEU A 88 11.68 2.33 -34.06
N GLY A 89 12.96 2.38 -33.71
CA GLY A 89 13.65 1.38 -32.90
C GLY A 89 14.35 0.27 -33.70
N SER A 90 14.21 0.25 -35.03
CA SER A 90 15.04 -0.59 -35.92
C SER A 90 16.28 0.18 -36.39
N HIS A 91 17.36 -0.56 -36.68
CA HIS A 91 18.51 -0.01 -37.39
C HIS A 91 18.11 0.45 -38.80
N ILE A 92 18.59 1.62 -39.24
CA ILE A 92 18.19 2.23 -40.52
C ILE A 92 18.51 1.37 -41.76
N TRP A 93 19.52 0.51 -41.70
CA TRP A 93 19.82 -0.46 -42.77
C TRP A 93 18.91 -1.71 -42.76
N ASN A 94 18.12 -1.92 -41.70
CA ASN A 94 17.13 -2.99 -41.61
C ASN A 94 15.71 -2.52 -41.99
N VAL A 95 15.51 -1.23 -42.28
CA VAL A 95 14.21 -0.68 -42.71
C VAL A 95 14.10 -0.75 -44.25
N PRO A 96 13.22 -1.60 -44.80
CA PRO A 96 13.01 -1.69 -46.25
C PRO A 96 12.38 -0.39 -46.81
N LEU A 97 12.53 -0.21 -48.12
CA LEU A 97 12.05 0.92 -48.93
C LEU A 97 10.92 0.49 -49.90
N ASP A 98 10.17 -0.53 -49.51
CA ASP A 98 9.20 -1.27 -50.34
C ASP A 98 8.00 -0.44 -50.80
N GLU A 99 7.83 0.79 -50.30
CA GLU A 99 7.47 1.91 -51.18
C GLU A 99 8.07 3.25 -50.69
N LEU A 100 8.22 4.21 -51.61
CA LEU A 100 8.91 5.51 -51.45
C LEU A 100 8.41 6.39 -50.27
N TYR A 101 7.24 6.04 -49.74
CA TYR A 101 6.57 6.75 -48.66
C TYR A 101 7.06 6.37 -47.26
N GLY A 102 7.68 5.20 -47.03
CA GLY A 102 7.95 4.69 -45.68
C GLY A 102 8.83 5.61 -44.82
N MET A 103 10.07 5.87 -45.26
CA MET A 103 10.98 6.78 -44.57
C MET A 103 10.47 8.24 -44.56
N SER A 104 9.83 8.65 -45.65
CA SER A 104 9.23 9.99 -45.79
C SER A 104 8.11 10.23 -44.77
N HIS A 105 7.31 9.19 -44.47
CA HIS A 105 6.25 9.21 -43.46
C HIS A 105 6.81 9.15 -42.04
N PHE A 106 7.86 8.35 -41.79
CA PHE A 106 8.59 8.38 -40.50
C PHE A 106 9.11 9.80 -40.19
N LEU A 107 9.78 10.44 -41.15
CA LEU A 107 10.30 11.80 -40.97
C LEU A 107 9.18 12.84 -40.80
N TYR A 108 8.07 12.68 -41.53
CA TYR A 108 6.88 13.53 -41.36
C TYR A 108 6.25 13.38 -39.97
N MET A 109 6.05 12.17 -39.48
CA MET A 109 5.49 11.94 -38.14
C MET A 109 6.45 12.38 -37.02
N ASN A 110 7.76 12.27 -37.22
CA ASN A 110 8.76 12.80 -36.29
C ASN A 110 8.74 14.34 -36.24
N LEU A 111 8.55 15.01 -37.39
CA LEU A 111 8.32 16.47 -37.45
C LEU A 111 7.03 16.87 -36.71
N ILE A 112 5.93 16.15 -36.93
CA ILE A 112 4.66 16.38 -36.23
C ILE A 112 4.83 16.18 -34.72
N ALA A 113 5.53 15.13 -34.28
CA ALA A 113 5.86 14.89 -32.88
C ALA A 113 6.67 16.06 -32.27
N ALA A 114 7.70 16.56 -32.97
CA ALA A 114 8.50 17.70 -32.53
C ALA A 114 7.68 19.00 -32.40
N ILE A 115 6.81 19.30 -33.37
CA ILE A 115 5.90 20.45 -33.35
C ILE A 115 4.92 20.36 -32.18
N ILE A 116 4.26 19.20 -32.03
CA ILE A 116 3.30 18.95 -30.94
C ILE A 116 4.00 19.09 -29.58
N PHE A 117 5.21 18.56 -29.43
CA PHE A 117 5.99 18.68 -28.19
C PHE A 117 6.35 20.14 -27.85
N CYS A 118 6.76 20.95 -28.83
CA CYS A 118 7.02 22.39 -28.63
C CYS A 118 5.79 23.15 -28.13
N ALA A 119 4.62 22.86 -28.71
CA ALA A 119 3.36 23.47 -28.34
C ALA A 119 2.89 23.00 -26.95
N ALA A 120 2.92 21.70 -26.68
CA ALA A 120 2.43 21.09 -25.46
C ALA A 120 3.21 21.54 -24.21
N THR A 121 4.54 21.59 -24.31
CA THR A 121 5.40 22.10 -23.21
C THR A 121 5.16 23.58 -22.95
N GLY A 122 5.02 24.40 -24.00
CA GLY A 122 4.66 25.81 -23.88
C GLY A 122 3.30 26.01 -23.19
N LEU A 123 2.28 25.26 -23.59
CA LEU A 123 0.94 25.29 -23.00
C LEU A 123 0.94 24.88 -21.52
N ALA A 124 1.64 23.78 -21.17
CA ALA A 124 1.75 23.31 -19.79
C ALA A 124 2.45 24.34 -18.88
N LYS A 125 3.60 24.87 -19.30
CA LYS A 125 4.35 25.90 -18.56
C LYS A 125 3.56 27.20 -18.44
N THR A 126 2.87 27.64 -19.50
CA THR A 126 2.04 28.86 -19.49
C THR A 126 0.85 28.72 -18.54
N SER A 127 0.19 27.56 -18.50
CA SER A 127 -0.85 27.25 -17.50
C SER A 127 -0.32 27.39 -16.06
N ILE A 128 0.87 26.86 -15.77
CA ILE A 128 1.50 26.96 -14.44
C ILE A 128 1.80 28.43 -14.06
N LEU A 129 2.34 29.21 -15.00
CA LEU A 129 2.66 30.63 -14.77
C LEU A 129 1.40 31.49 -14.55
N LEU A 130 0.37 31.33 -15.38
CA LEU A 130 -0.90 32.04 -15.21
C LEU A 130 -1.61 31.64 -13.90
N PHE A 131 -1.44 30.39 -13.46
CA PHE A 131 -1.90 29.96 -12.15
C PHE A 131 -1.15 30.64 -10.98
N TYR A 132 0.17 30.88 -11.09
CA TYR A 132 0.91 31.68 -10.09
C TYR A 132 0.44 33.14 -10.02
N GLN A 133 0.17 33.77 -11.17
CA GLN A 133 -0.37 35.14 -11.25
C GLN A 133 -1.71 35.28 -10.51
N ARG A 134 -2.50 34.19 -10.47
CA ARG A 134 -3.78 34.10 -9.75
C ARG A 134 -3.62 33.89 -8.24
N ILE A 135 -2.57 33.21 -7.78
CA ILE A 135 -2.29 33.01 -6.33
C ILE A 135 -1.73 34.28 -5.68
N PHE A 136 -0.70 34.87 -6.28
CA PHE A 136 0.10 35.88 -5.60
C PHE A 136 -0.30 37.31 -6.03
N PRO A 137 -0.69 38.19 -5.08
CA PRO A 137 -1.21 39.53 -5.40
C PRO A 137 -0.12 40.57 -5.69
N SER A 138 1.16 40.29 -5.40
CA SER A 138 2.27 41.24 -5.53
C SER A 138 2.43 41.75 -6.97
N THR A 139 2.49 43.07 -7.13
CA THR A 139 2.64 43.76 -8.42
C THR A 139 3.98 43.45 -9.08
N THR A 140 5.09 43.53 -8.34
CA THR A 140 6.43 43.18 -8.84
C THR A 140 6.49 41.72 -9.29
N PHE A 141 5.90 40.81 -8.52
CA PHE A 141 5.84 39.39 -8.90
C PHE A 141 5.02 39.17 -10.17
N ARG A 142 3.90 39.87 -10.33
CA ARG A 142 3.06 39.80 -11.54
C ARG A 142 3.78 40.28 -12.79
N TRP A 143 4.62 41.32 -12.71
CA TRP A 143 5.47 41.73 -13.83
C TRP A 143 6.51 40.67 -14.20
N VAL A 144 7.17 40.04 -13.21
CA VAL A 144 8.11 38.93 -13.44
C VAL A 144 7.39 37.74 -14.11
N VAL A 145 6.22 37.34 -13.60
CA VAL A 145 5.44 36.23 -14.19
C VAL A 145 4.96 36.56 -15.60
N TRP A 146 4.51 37.78 -15.89
CA TRP A 146 4.18 38.17 -17.26
C TRP A 146 5.38 38.15 -18.20
N GLY A 147 6.57 38.55 -17.74
CA GLY A 147 7.82 38.40 -18.49
C GLY A 147 8.13 36.93 -18.81
N LEU A 148 7.96 36.04 -17.83
CA LEU A 148 8.12 34.59 -18.03
C LEU A 148 7.06 33.99 -18.96
N VAL A 149 5.81 34.45 -18.91
CA VAL A 149 4.74 34.04 -19.85
C VAL A 149 5.08 34.48 -21.26
N ALA A 150 5.47 35.75 -21.45
CA ALA A 150 5.85 36.28 -22.76
C ALA A 150 7.07 35.54 -23.35
N PHE A 151 8.07 35.23 -22.51
CA PHE A 151 9.23 34.43 -22.92
C PHE A 151 8.85 32.99 -23.25
N THR A 152 8.03 32.33 -22.41
CA THR A 152 7.59 30.93 -22.60
C THR A 152 6.78 30.77 -23.88
N VAL A 153 5.75 31.60 -24.07
CA VAL A 153 4.94 31.60 -25.30
C VAL A 153 5.80 31.96 -26.50
N GLY A 154 6.67 32.98 -26.38
CA GLY A 154 7.57 33.42 -27.44
C GLY A 154 8.50 32.32 -27.94
N TYR A 155 9.27 31.67 -27.05
CA TYR A 155 10.20 30.61 -27.47
C TYR A 155 9.45 29.36 -27.96
N SER A 156 8.33 28.96 -27.35
CA SER A 156 7.55 27.80 -27.83
C SER A 156 6.93 28.06 -29.21
N SER A 157 6.33 29.22 -29.44
CA SER A 157 5.79 29.60 -30.75
C SER A 157 6.90 29.72 -31.81
N ALA A 158 8.02 30.36 -31.49
CA ALA A 158 9.18 30.39 -32.37
C ALA A 158 9.69 28.98 -32.68
N SER A 159 9.75 28.08 -31.69
CA SER A 159 10.16 26.68 -31.89
C SER A 159 9.20 25.91 -32.80
N VAL A 160 7.88 26.16 -32.70
CA VAL A 160 6.88 25.60 -33.63
C VAL A 160 7.13 26.10 -35.05
N PHE A 161 7.27 27.42 -35.25
CA PHE A 161 7.51 27.99 -36.58
C PHE A 161 8.84 27.55 -37.19
N VAL A 162 9.91 27.43 -36.40
CA VAL A 162 11.23 26.99 -36.88
C VAL A 162 11.23 25.50 -37.25
N ASN A 163 10.41 24.66 -36.61
CA ASN A 163 10.18 23.28 -37.08
C ASN A 163 9.44 23.28 -38.43
N ILE A 164 8.33 24.03 -38.54
CA ILE A 164 7.50 24.09 -39.77
C ILE A 164 8.30 24.64 -40.96
N PHE A 165 9.07 25.71 -40.76
CA PHE A 165 9.87 26.39 -41.79
C PHE A 165 11.36 25.99 -41.73
N SER A 166 11.65 24.76 -41.30
CA SER A 166 13.01 24.24 -41.12
C SER A 166 13.81 24.05 -42.42
N CYS A 167 13.12 23.94 -43.56
CA CYS A 167 13.71 23.86 -44.89
C CYS A 167 12.90 24.69 -45.90
N THR A 168 13.57 25.18 -46.94
CA THR A 168 12.97 25.79 -48.13
C THR A 168 13.27 24.92 -49.36
N PRO A 169 12.24 24.44 -50.09
CA PRO A 169 10.81 24.43 -49.74
C PRO A 169 10.49 23.46 -48.58
N ILE A 170 9.42 23.73 -47.83
CA ILE A 170 9.03 23.00 -46.59
C ILE A 170 8.99 21.47 -46.75
N ARG A 171 8.58 20.98 -47.93
CA ARG A 171 8.51 19.53 -48.24
C ARG A 171 9.86 18.82 -48.05
N ALA A 172 10.98 19.51 -48.28
CA ALA A 172 12.34 18.99 -48.03
C ALA A 172 12.62 18.66 -46.54
N THR A 173 11.73 19.00 -45.61
CA THR A 173 11.91 18.62 -44.21
C THR A 173 11.72 17.11 -43.99
N TRP A 174 10.86 16.45 -44.79
CA TRP A 174 10.54 15.02 -44.70
C TRP A 174 10.72 14.22 -46.00
N ASP A 175 10.65 14.86 -47.16
CA ASP A 175 10.85 14.22 -48.46
C ASP A 175 12.35 14.20 -48.84
N VAL A 176 12.95 13.02 -48.79
CA VAL A 176 14.42 12.84 -48.88
C VAL A 176 14.95 13.07 -50.30
N GLU A 177 14.19 12.70 -51.33
CA GLU A 177 14.54 12.96 -52.73
C GLU A 177 14.47 14.46 -53.04
N PHE A 178 13.39 15.11 -52.60
CA PHE A 178 13.21 16.54 -52.80
C PHE A 178 14.23 17.37 -51.98
N ALA A 179 14.62 16.89 -50.80
CA ALA A 179 15.68 17.49 -49.99
C ALA A 179 17.05 17.44 -50.67
N THR A 180 17.43 16.30 -51.24
CA THR A 180 18.73 16.14 -51.90
C THR A 180 18.82 16.84 -53.26
N ALA A 181 17.68 17.08 -53.94
CA ALA A 181 17.65 17.77 -55.21
C ALA A 181 17.63 19.31 -55.11
N LEU A 182 16.85 19.87 -54.18
CA LEU A 182 16.53 21.32 -54.15
C LEU A 182 16.41 21.94 -52.73
N GLY A 183 16.64 21.17 -51.66
CA GLY A 183 16.36 21.62 -50.29
C GLY A 183 17.51 22.42 -49.66
N ILE A 184 17.21 23.63 -49.18
CA ILE A 184 18.08 24.36 -48.25
C ILE A 184 17.46 24.28 -46.85
N CYS A 185 18.19 23.75 -45.87
CA CYS A 185 17.71 23.53 -44.50
C CYS A 185 18.54 24.28 -43.46
N ILE A 186 17.90 24.63 -42.33
CA ILE A 186 18.60 25.18 -41.16
C ILE A 186 19.50 24.12 -40.50
N ASN A 187 20.48 24.57 -39.70
CA ASN A 187 21.28 23.68 -38.86
C ASN A 187 20.40 23.08 -37.73
N ARG A 188 19.80 21.91 -38.00
CA ARG A 188 18.89 21.22 -37.06
C ARG A 188 19.57 20.94 -35.70
N PRO A 189 20.84 20.46 -35.61
CA PRO A 189 21.51 20.29 -34.32
C PRO A 189 21.57 21.55 -33.46
N VAL A 190 22.00 22.69 -34.02
CA VAL A 190 22.07 23.97 -33.29
C VAL A 190 20.70 24.41 -32.80
N PHE A 191 19.65 24.26 -33.63
CA PHE A 191 18.28 24.54 -33.23
C PHE A 191 17.81 23.65 -32.05
N TYR A 192 17.98 22.34 -32.13
CA TYR A 192 17.55 21.42 -31.07
C TYR A 192 18.35 21.60 -29.76
N PHE A 193 19.64 21.93 -29.83
CA PHE A 193 20.41 22.30 -28.64
C PHE A 193 19.93 23.61 -28.01
N ALA A 194 19.64 24.63 -28.80
CA ALA A 194 19.08 25.89 -28.30
C ALA A 194 17.68 25.70 -27.69
N GLN A 195 16.82 24.94 -28.36
CA GLN A 195 15.48 24.57 -27.89
C GLN A 195 15.54 23.81 -26.54
N ALA A 196 16.40 22.80 -26.42
CA ALA A 196 16.60 22.08 -25.15
C ALA A 196 17.16 22.99 -24.04
N GLY A 197 18.08 23.90 -24.37
CA GLY A 197 18.61 24.90 -23.44
C GLY A 197 17.54 25.88 -22.92
N PHE A 198 16.70 26.42 -23.81
CA PHE A 198 15.57 27.27 -23.41
C PHE A 198 14.46 26.49 -22.69
N GLY A 199 14.30 25.20 -23.00
CA GLY A 199 13.48 24.26 -22.24
C GLY A 199 13.92 24.21 -20.77
N ILE A 200 15.18 23.82 -20.53
CA ILE A 200 15.79 23.76 -19.19
C ILE A 200 15.71 25.11 -18.47
N LEU A 201 16.04 26.22 -19.16
CA LEU A 201 15.97 27.57 -18.59
C LEU A 201 14.55 27.89 -18.10
N THR A 202 13.52 27.55 -18.88
CA THR A 202 12.12 27.80 -18.47
C THR A 202 11.63 26.84 -17.40
N ASP A 203 12.12 25.60 -17.34
CA ASP A 203 11.85 24.69 -16.22
C ASP A 203 12.35 25.30 -14.90
N PHE A 204 13.64 25.65 -14.84
CA PHE A 204 14.22 26.32 -13.68
C PHE A 204 13.51 27.65 -13.35
N ALA A 205 13.16 28.45 -14.36
CA ALA A 205 12.44 29.71 -14.12
C ALA A 205 11.04 29.48 -13.51
N THR A 206 10.28 28.49 -13.97
CA THR A 206 8.96 28.17 -13.37
C THR A 206 9.08 27.67 -11.93
N VAL A 207 10.12 26.90 -11.61
CA VAL A 207 10.40 26.37 -10.27
C VAL A 207 10.88 27.47 -9.31
N ILE A 208 11.79 28.34 -9.77
CA ILE A 208 12.40 29.38 -8.94
C ILE A 208 11.46 30.56 -8.72
N ALA A 209 10.64 30.95 -9.71
CA ALA A 209 9.79 32.14 -9.66
C ALA A 209 9.01 32.33 -8.33
N PRO A 210 8.26 31.34 -7.80
CA PRO A 210 7.53 31.53 -6.55
C PRO A 210 8.42 31.50 -5.28
N MET A 211 9.66 30.98 -5.32
CA MET A 211 10.47 30.74 -4.12
C MET A 211 10.73 31.99 -3.26
N PRO A 212 11.16 33.16 -3.81
CA PRO A 212 11.41 34.35 -3.00
C PRO A 212 10.16 34.87 -2.27
N VAL A 213 9.00 34.77 -2.93
CA VAL A 213 7.70 35.17 -2.33
C VAL A 213 7.31 34.23 -1.19
N MET A 214 7.66 32.94 -1.30
CA MET A 214 7.33 31.92 -0.29
C MET A 214 8.31 31.88 0.89
N TRP A 215 9.57 32.30 0.72
CA TRP A 215 10.49 32.50 1.84
C TRP A 215 10.09 33.70 2.72
N GLY A 216 9.53 34.76 2.14
CA GLY A 216 9.00 35.91 2.89
C GLY A 216 7.69 35.64 3.64
N LEU A 217 7.06 34.48 3.45
CA LEU A 217 5.70 34.21 3.93
C LEU A 217 5.68 33.17 5.07
N GLN A 218 5.17 33.58 6.23
CA GLN A 218 5.05 32.74 7.44
C GLN A 218 3.91 31.71 7.34
N LEU A 219 3.96 30.86 6.32
CA LEU A 219 3.01 29.76 6.13
C LEU A 219 3.17 28.67 7.20
N GLY A 220 2.05 28.17 7.70
CA GLY A 220 2.03 27.01 8.59
C GLY A 220 2.51 25.73 7.90
N ILE A 221 2.98 24.74 8.66
CA ILE A 221 3.64 23.53 8.11
C ILE A 221 2.75 22.79 7.08
N LYS A 222 1.45 22.61 7.35
CA LYS A 222 0.48 22.00 6.41
C LYS A 222 0.21 22.84 5.14
N GLN A 223 0.60 24.12 5.11
CA GLN A 223 0.63 24.95 3.90
C GLN A 223 1.96 24.81 3.15
N LYS A 224 3.10 24.83 3.88
CA LYS A 224 4.43 24.59 3.33
C LYS A 224 4.57 23.22 2.64
N LEU A 225 3.97 22.16 3.17
CA LEU A 225 3.98 20.82 2.54
C LEU A 225 3.30 20.81 1.16
N GLY A 226 2.13 21.45 1.02
CA GLY A 226 1.43 21.54 -0.27
C GLY A 226 2.15 22.40 -1.31
N VAL A 227 2.91 23.41 -0.86
CA VAL A 227 3.85 24.16 -1.69
C VAL A 227 5.06 23.29 -2.08
N GLY A 228 5.61 22.54 -1.13
CA GLY A 228 6.72 21.62 -1.33
C GLY A 228 6.44 20.59 -2.43
N GLY A 229 5.26 19.96 -2.42
CA GLY A 229 4.87 19.00 -3.47
C GLY A 229 4.86 19.59 -4.89
N LEU A 230 4.51 20.88 -5.03
CA LEU A 230 4.55 21.59 -6.32
C LEU A 230 6.01 21.92 -6.74
N LEU A 231 6.85 22.33 -5.78
CA LEU A 231 8.27 22.57 -6.04
C LEU A 231 9.03 21.28 -6.37
N SER A 232 8.74 20.17 -5.67
CA SER A 232 9.40 18.87 -5.90
C SER A 232 9.04 18.27 -7.25
N THR A 233 7.79 18.40 -7.70
CA THR A 233 7.38 17.92 -9.03
C THR A 233 7.99 18.75 -10.16
N GLY A 234 8.04 20.08 -10.03
CA GLY A 234 8.76 20.93 -10.99
C GLY A 234 10.29 20.71 -10.98
N GLY A 235 10.89 20.53 -9.80
CA GLY A 235 12.32 20.23 -9.68
C GLY A 235 12.71 18.88 -10.31
N PHE A 236 11.82 17.90 -10.27
CA PHE A 236 11.99 16.63 -10.98
C PHE A 236 11.95 16.79 -12.51
N VAL A 237 11.08 17.66 -13.04
CA VAL A 237 11.05 18.00 -14.48
C VAL A 237 12.38 18.63 -14.92
N CYS A 238 12.98 19.51 -14.12
CA CYS A 238 14.30 20.10 -14.43
C CYS A 238 15.39 19.02 -14.64
N ILE A 239 15.37 17.94 -13.86
CA ILE A 239 16.31 16.81 -14.00
C ILE A 239 16.04 16.04 -15.29
N ILE A 240 14.76 15.77 -15.62
CA ILE A 240 14.37 15.11 -16.86
C ILE A 240 14.85 15.90 -18.08
N SER A 241 14.66 17.22 -18.09
CA SER A 241 15.07 18.09 -19.20
C SER A 241 16.58 18.08 -19.46
N ILE A 242 17.40 17.91 -18.41
CA ILE A 242 18.86 17.75 -18.51
C ILE A 242 19.22 16.37 -19.09
N ILE A 243 18.54 15.29 -18.67
CA ILE A 243 18.78 13.94 -19.22
C ILE A 243 18.36 13.88 -20.69
N ARG A 244 17.24 14.53 -21.06
CA ARG A 244 16.82 14.69 -22.47
C ARG A 244 17.89 15.40 -23.30
N LEU A 245 18.51 16.48 -22.78
CA LEU A 245 19.60 17.18 -23.48
C LEU A 245 20.76 16.24 -23.82
N TYR A 246 21.13 15.33 -22.91
CA TYR A 246 22.12 14.29 -23.19
C TYR A 246 21.66 13.34 -24.31
N SER A 247 20.43 12.80 -24.25
CA SER A 247 19.90 11.90 -25.28
C SER A 247 19.77 12.57 -26.66
N ILE A 248 19.32 13.83 -26.71
CA ILE A 248 19.34 14.67 -27.92
C ILE A 248 20.77 14.81 -28.45
N SER A 249 21.76 15.00 -27.57
CA SER A 249 23.17 15.08 -27.99
C SER A 249 23.72 13.78 -28.57
N VAL A 250 23.13 12.62 -28.26
CA VAL A 250 23.49 11.33 -28.88
C VAL A 250 22.81 11.21 -30.24
N LEU A 251 21.49 11.39 -30.30
CA LEU A 251 20.70 11.36 -31.53
C LEU A 251 21.26 12.30 -32.62
N LEU A 252 21.60 13.55 -32.27
CA LEU A 252 22.16 14.53 -33.21
C LEU A 252 23.58 14.23 -33.72
N ARG A 253 24.23 13.19 -33.18
CA ARG A 253 25.55 12.69 -33.62
C ARG A 253 25.47 11.30 -34.24
N SER A 254 24.31 10.65 -34.25
CA SER A 254 24.14 9.31 -34.82
C SER A 254 23.90 9.35 -36.32
N THR A 255 24.41 8.33 -37.02
CA THR A 255 24.07 8.01 -38.41
C THR A 255 22.83 7.12 -38.52
N ASP A 256 22.33 6.58 -37.40
CA ASP A 256 21.18 5.67 -37.33
C ASP A 256 20.01 6.32 -36.59
N LEU A 257 19.32 7.24 -37.29
CA LEU A 257 18.24 8.02 -36.69
C LEU A 257 17.07 7.14 -36.23
N THR A 258 16.76 6.04 -36.90
CA THR A 258 15.61 5.19 -36.53
C THR A 258 15.89 4.42 -35.23
N TYR A 259 17.13 4.00 -34.98
CA TYR A 259 17.53 3.29 -33.76
C TYR A 259 17.73 4.20 -32.55
N ASP A 260 18.27 5.42 -32.73
CA ASP A 260 18.60 6.34 -31.62
C ASP A 260 17.50 7.38 -31.30
N THR A 261 16.44 7.46 -32.10
CA THR A 261 15.27 8.32 -31.80
C THR A 261 14.43 7.87 -30.58
N PRO A 262 14.19 6.57 -30.30
CA PRO A 262 13.33 6.14 -29.18
C PRO A 262 13.75 6.66 -27.79
N PRO A 263 15.05 6.66 -27.39
CA PRO A 263 15.47 7.24 -26.12
C PRO A 263 15.16 8.74 -26.00
N ALA A 264 15.32 9.52 -27.07
CA ALA A 264 15.00 10.95 -27.06
C ALA A 264 13.48 11.19 -26.92
N LEU A 265 12.66 10.43 -27.68
CA LEU A 265 11.20 10.47 -27.57
C LEU A 265 10.71 10.05 -26.17
N MET A 266 11.35 9.06 -25.54
CA MET A 266 11.01 8.57 -24.21
C MET A 266 11.12 9.70 -23.17
N TRP A 267 12.22 10.45 -23.19
CA TRP A 267 12.37 11.60 -22.29
C TRP A 267 11.40 12.73 -22.60
N CYS A 268 11.07 13.00 -23.87
CA CYS A 268 10.02 13.96 -24.23
C CYS A 268 8.64 13.55 -23.69
N VAL A 269 8.27 12.27 -23.77
CA VAL A 269 7.01 11.74 -23.19
C VAL A 269 7.01 11.90 -21.67
N ILE A 270 8.11 11.61 -20.99
CA ILE A 270 8.22 11.75 -19.52
C ILE A 270 8.15 13.23 -19.11
N GLU A 271 8.90 14.11 -19.77
CA GLU A 271 8.96 15.56 -19.48
C GLU A 271 7.58 16.23 -19.62
N LEU A 272 6.89 15.98 -20.73
CA LEU A 272 5.59 16.58 -21.00
C LEU A 272 4.53 16.09 -20.00
N ASN A 273 4.43 14.78 -19.78
CA ASN A 273 3.42 14.24 -18.87
C ASN A 273 3.71 14.61 -17.41
N MET A 274 4.97 14.64 -16.97
CA MET A 274 5.32 15.14 -15.63
C MET A 274 5.07 16.65 -15.47
N SER A 275 5.23 17.45 -16.54
CA SER A 275 4.83 18.86 -16.54
C SER A 275 3.32 19.04 -16.37
N ILE A 276 2.51 18.21 -17.05
CA ILE A 276 1.04 18.20 -16.91
C ILE A 276 0.63 17.78 -15.49
N VAL A 277 1.24 16.71 -14.95
CA VAL A 277 1.00 16.24 -13.57
C VAL A 277 1.35 17.34 -12.56
N GLY A 278 2.55 17.93 -12.65
CA GLY A 278 2.99 19.02 -11.78
C GLY A 278 2.04 20.22 -11.81
N GLY A 279 1.60 20.62 -13.01
CA GLY A 279 0.58 21.66 -13.19
C GLY A 279 -0.81 21.31 -12.63
N CYS A 280 -1.10 20.03 -12.35
CA CYS A 280 -2.34 19.60 -11.70
C CYS A 280 -2.23 19.52 -10.17
N VAL A 281 -1.05 19.26 -9.60
CA VAL A 281 -0.80 19.08 -8.14
C VAL A 281 -1.48 20.14 -7.29
N ALA A 282 -1.40 21.41 -7.67
CA ALA A 282 -1.95 22.51 -6.88
C ALA A 282 -3.48 22.48 -6.74
N THR A 283 -4.18 21.77 -7.63
CA THR A 283 -5.63 21.52 -7.53
C THR A 283 -5.98 20.26 -6.72
N PHE A 284 -5.03 19.35 -6.50
CA PHE A 284 -5.25 18.20 -5.62
C PHE A 284 -5.52 18.64 -4.17
N LYS A 285 -4.96 19.76 -3.72
CA LYS A 285 -5.22 20.28 -2.37
C LYS A 285 -6.70 20.61 -2.10
N PRO A 286 -7.40 21.43 -2.90
CA PRO A 286 -8.85 21.63 -2.72
C PRO A 286 -9.69 20.37 -3.01
N PHE A 287 -9.26 19.48 -3.92
CA PHE A 287 -9.91 18.19 -4.15
C PHE A 287 -9.94 17.32 -2.88
N LEU A 288 -8.74 17.02 -2.35
CA LEU A 288 -8.55 16.23 -1.15
C LEU A 288 -9.26 16.88 0.05
N ARG A 289 -9.21 18.21 0.23
CA ARG A 289 -9.90 18.86 1.36
C ARG A 289 -11.42 18.68 1.35
N LYS A 290 -12.04 18.38 0.20
CA LYS A 290 -13.51 18.17 0.11
C LYS A 290 -13.92 16.71 0.12
N TYR A 291 -13.17 15.82 -0.55
CA TYR A 291 -13.56 14.40 -0.69
C TYR A 291 -12.74 13.45 0.18
N PHE A 292 -11.56 13.87 0.62
CA PHE A 292 -10.65 13.12 1.47
C PHE A 292 -10.12 14.01 2.61
N PRO A 293 -10.99 14.68 3.40
CA PRO A 293 -10.58 15.74 4.34
C PRO A 293 -9.54 15.26 5.38
N ARG A 294 -9.58 13.97 5.74
CA ARG A 294 -8.58 13.30 6.59
C ARG A 294 -7.15 13.39 5.99
N VAL A 295 -6.99 13.20 4.68
CA VAL A 295 -5.68 13.23 3.96
C VAL A 295 -4.98 14.60 3.98
N LEU A 296 -5.68 15.68 4.36
CA LEU A 296 -5.08 17.00 4.58
C LEU A 296 -5.16 17.51 6.02
N GLY A 297 -5.71 16.71 6.95
CA GLY A 297 -5.68 16.96 8.40
C GLY A 297 -6.19 18.34 8.82
N SER A 298 -7.45 18.65 8.48
CA SER A 298 -8.09 19.94 8.81
C SER A 298 -8.71 19.94 10.21
N SER A 299 -7.88 20.13 11.23
CA SER A 299 -8.39 20.50 12.57
C SER A 299 -8.96 21.93 12.55
N GLN A 300 -10.28 22.06 12.76
CA GLN A 300 -10.93 23.31 13.20
C GLN A 300 -12.38 23.03 13.64
N ASN A 301 -12.64 23.15 14.95
CA ASN A 301 -14.00 23.17 15.51
C ASN A 301 -14.56 24.61 15.48
N PRO A 302 -15.61 24.93 14.70
CA PRO A 302 -16.26 26.24 14.73
C PRO A 302 -17.29 26.32 15.87
N ALA A 303 -16.85 26.10 17.12
CA ALA A 303 -17.75 25.88 18.26
C ALA A 303 -17.29 26.47 19.62
N MET A 304 -16.53 27.57 19.62
CA MET A 304 -16.32 28.39 20.84
C MET A 304 -16.45 29.88 20.53
N ALA A 305 -17.67 30.41 20.68
CA ALA A 305 -17.96 31.84 20.53
C ALA A 305 -19.18 32.30 21.36
N TYR A 306 -19.36 31.80 22.59
CA TYR A 306 -20.22 32.47 23.57
C TYR A 306 -19.85 32.17 25.03
N ASN A 307 -19.96 33.20 25.88
CA ASN A 307 -19.85 33.16 27.35
C ASN A 307 -18.65 32.43 28.00
N SER A 308 -17.48 33.07 27.96
CA SER A 308 -16.73 33.29 29.20
C SER A 308 -17.17 34.65 29.77
N ASN A 309 -17.62 34.70 31.02
CA ASN A 309 -18.14 35.94 31.62
C ASN A 309 -17.62 36.12 33.06
N THR A 310 -16.33 36.37 33.18
CA THR A 310 -15.61 36.57 34.46
C THR A 310 -14.57 37.68 34.34
N GLY A 311 -14.70 38.71 35.20
CA GLY A 311 -13.58 39.53 35.69
C GLY A 311 -12.70 40.28 34.68
N ALA A 312 -13.22 41.32 34.03
CA ALA A 312 -12.37 42.26 33.29
C ALA A 312 -11.55 43.16 34.23
N SER A 313 -10.22 42.97 34.27
CA SER A 313 -9.26 43.95 34.83
C SER A 313 -8.44 44.60 33.71
N ARG A 314 -7.88 45.79 33.99
CA ARG A 314 -7.35 46.73 32.98
C ARG A 314 -5.93 46.39 32.54
N SER A 315 -5.66 46.44 31.22
CA SER A 315 -4.48 47.15 30.69
C SER A 315 -4.63 47.51 29.20
N ARG A 316 -3.82 48.44 28.70
CA ARG A 316 -3.72 48.90 27.30
C ARG A 316 -2.32 48.59 26.75
N LYS A 317 -2.21 48.10 25.51
CA LYS A 317 -1.47 48.76 24.39
C LYS A 317 -1.37 47.93 23.10
N ARG A 318 -2.05 48.45 22.05
CA ARG A 318 -1.56 48.68 20.67
C ARG A 318 -0.59 47.68 20.01
N GLY A 319 -1.09 46.96 19.00
CA GLY A 319 -0.31 46.35 17.91
C GLY A 319 -1.25 45.86 16.79
N GLN A 320 -0.98 46.19 15.52
CA GLN A 320 -1.84 45.81 14.38
C GLN A 320 -1.19 44.73 13.51
N SER A 321 -2.00 43.79 13.03
CA SER A 321 -1.75 43.00 11.82
C SER A 321 -3.07 42.85 11.05
N TYR A 322 -3.00 42.87 9.72
CA TYR A 322 -4.19 42.90 8.86
C TYR A 322 -4.81 41.49 8.72
N GLN A 323 -6.14 41.41 8.85
CA GLN A 323 -6.94 40.27 8.40
C GLN A 323 -7.39 40.51 6.95
N LEU A 324 -7.51 39.43 6.16
CA LEU A 324 -7.97 39.51 4.76
C LEU A 324 -9.50 39.41 4.70
N GLU A 325 -10.14 40.22 3.87
CA GLU A 325 -11.60 40.26 3.76
C GLU A 325 -12.19 38.98 3.15
N SER A 326 -13.38 38.60 3.64
CA SER A 326 -14.21 37.53 3.10
C SER A 326 -15.45 38.14 2.45
N MET A 327 -15.64 37.94 1.15
CA MET A 327 -16.84 38.37 0.43
C MET A 327 -18.04 37.45 0.74
N GLY A 328 -19.26 38.00 0.72
CA GLY A 328 -20.53 37.23 0.76
C GLY A 328 -20.79 36.42 -0.53
N GLN A 329 -21.92 35.75 -0.75
CA GLN A 329 -23.22 35.66 -0.05
C GLN A 329 -23.94 34.36 -0.56
N SER A 330 -25.22 33.96 -0.43
CA SER A 330 -26.51 34.38 0.16
C SER A 330 -27.50 33.20 -0.09
N ASP A 331 -28.57 32.89 0.66
CA ASP A 331 -29.09 33.33 1.96
C ASP A 331 -30.21 32.38 2.47
N SER A 332 -30.82 32.68 3.63
CA SER A 332 -32.17 32.23 4.10
C SER A 332 -32.49 30.72 4.30
N PHE A 333 -32.79 30.32 5.55
CA PHE A 333 -34.15 29.99 6.04
C PHE A 333 -34.14 29.71 7.57
N ASN A 334 -35.14 30.22 8.29
CA ASN A 334 -35.51 29.78 9.66
C ASN A 334 -36.63 28.70 9.54
N GLN A 335 -37.18 28.01 10.56
CA GLN A 335 -37.32 28.26 12.00
C GLN A 335 -37.87 26.99 12.71
N ILE A 336 -37.76 26.89 14.06
CA ILE A 336 -38.75 26.40 15.09
C ILE A 336 -38.18 25.44 16.17
N ALA A 337 -38.57 25.72 17.44
CA ALA A 337 -38.52 24.94 18.71
C ALA A 337 -37.19 24.25 19.15
N ARG A 338 -36.67 24.31 20.40
CA ARG A 338 -37.12 24.51 21.82
C ARG A 338 -37.54 23.26 22.63
N ASN A 339 -36.90 23.14 23.80
CA ASN A 339 -37.23 22.34 25.00
C ASN A 339 -36.96 20.81 24.92
N LYS A 340 -36.63 20.09 26.01
CA LYS A 340 -36.62 20.42 27.47
C LYS A 340 -35.51 19.65 28.24
N LYS A 341 -35.32 19.94 29.54
CA LYS A 341 -34.27 19.37 30.45
C LYS A 341 -34.74 18.16 31.28
N GLY A 342 -33.77 17.37 31.78
CA GLY A 342 -33.86 16.42 32.91
C GLY A 342 -32.88 15.25 32.68
N VAL A 343 -31.73 15.07 33.34
CA VAL A 343 -31.27 15.22 34.75
C VAL A 343 -31.79 14.13 35.68
N GLY A 344 -30.88 13.22 36.06
CA GLY A 344 -31.00 12.23 37.12
C GLY A 344 -29.66 11.50 37.27
N SER A 345 -29.09 11.48 38.47
CA SER A 345 -27.81 10.83 38.78
C SER A 345 -27.83 10.34 40.22
N THR A 346 -27.34 9.12 40.44
CA THR A 346 -27.24 8.49 41.77
C THR A 346 -25.95 7.69 41.83
N THR A 347 -25.17 7.91 42.89
CA THR A 347 -23.87 7.24 43.12
C THR A 347 -24.00 6.25 44.28
N ILE A 348 -23.35 5.09 44.19
CA ILE A 348 -23.19 4.15 45.31
C ILE A 348 -21.74 3.65 45.33
N ASN A 349 -21.12 3.60 46.51
CA ASN A 349 -19.79 3.02 46.76
C ASN A 349 -19.93 1.79 47.67
N ALA A 350 -19.18 0.71 47.44
CA ALA A 350 -18.45 -0.05 48.49
C ALA A 350 -17.72 -1.32 47.98
N ALA A 351 -16.42 -1.39 48.29
CA ALA A 351 -15.63 -2.55 48.76
C ALA A 351 -15.62 -3.94 48.07
N ASP A 352 -14.39 -4.39 47.78
CA ASP A 352 -13.81 -5.73 47.95
C ASP A 352 -14.59 -7.00 47.52
N THR A 353 -14.20 -7.57 46.37
CA THR A 353 -14.21 -9.02 46.12
C THR A 353 -12.92 -9.47 45.42
N LYS A 354 -12.59 -10.77 45.51
CA LYS A 354 -11.32 -11.36 45.06
C LYS A 354 -11.17 -11.40 43.53
N TYR A 355 -9.92 -11.31 43.07
CA TYR A 355 -9.51 -11.79 41.76
C TYR A 355 -9.82 -13.28 41.59
N ASN A 356 -10.46 -13.62 40.46
CA ASN A 356 -10.36 -14.89 39.75
C ASN A 356 -10.27 -14.52 38.25
N SER A 357 -9.40 -15.19 37.48
CA SER A 357 -9.26 -15.00 36.04
C SER A 357 -9.90 -16.16 35.25
N SER A 358 -9.97 -16.02 33.92
CA SER A 358 -10.55 -16.95 32.93
C SER A 358 -12.09 -17.05 32.89
N GLU A 359 -12.61 -17.34 31.69
CA GLU A 359 -14.02 -17.12 31.29
C GLU A 359 -15.02 -18.23 31.73
N GLU A 360 -14.75 -18.98 32.80
CA GLU A 360 -15.61 -20.08 33.26
C GLU A 360 -16.85 -19.63 34.07
N CYS A 361 -17.77 -18.85 33.48
CA CYS A 361 -19.13 -18.74 34.04
C CYS A 361 -20.25 -18.30 33.06
N ILE A 362 -20.69 -19.18 32.15
CA ILE A 362 -22.07 -19.11 31.59
C ILE A 362 -22.78 -20.47 31.66
N ILE A 363 -22.62 -21.20 32.78
CA ILE A 363 -23.61 -22.17 33.25
C ILE A 363 -23.77 -21.98 34.77
N THR A 364 -24.80 -21.26 35.20
CA THR A 364 -25.19 -21.21 36.61
C THR A 364 -26.00 -22.46 36.98
N PRO A 365 -25.54 -23.31 37.92
CA PRO A 365 -26.28 -24.49 38.33
C PRO A 365 -27.38 -24.14 39.33
N GLY A 366 -28.61 -24.56 39.05
CA GLY A 366 -29.71 -24.61 40.02
C GLY A 366 -30.74 -23.49 39.91
N ASP A 367 -31.84 -23.77 39.22
CA ASP A 367 -33.07 -23.99 39.97
C ASP A 367 -33.95 -25.06 39.30
N SER A 368 -34.86 -25.67 40.05
CA SER A 368 -35.48 -26.95 39.64
C SER A 368 -36.83 -26.80 38.93
N ILE A 369 -36.91 -27.25 37.67
CA ILE A 369 -38.16 -27.43 36.93
C ILE A 369 -38.23 -28.87 36.39
N THR A 370 -39.24 -29.61 36.83
CA THR A 370 -39.55 -30.97 36.37
C THR A 370 -40.47 -30.96 35.14
N ASN A 371 -40.59 -32.12 34.48
CA ASN A 371 -41.29 -32.40 33.21
C ASN A 371 -40.58 -31.83 31.97
N GLY A 372 -40.05 -32.74 31.14
CA GLY A 372 -39.23 -32.37 29.99
C GLY A 372 -40.03 -32.22 28.68
N GLN A 373 -39.73 -31.17 27.93
CA GLN A 373 -39.84 -31.11 26.47
C GLN A 373 -38.71 -30.23 25.93
N ILE A 374 -37.86 -30.77 25.05
CA ILE A 374 -36.78 -30.02 24.42
C ILE A 374 -37.35 -29.25 23.22
N VAL A 375 -37.52 -27.93 23.37
CA VAL A 375 -37.92 -27.05 22.27
C VAL A 375 -36.70 -26.75 21.40
N ARG A 376 -36.63 -27.40 20.24
CA ARG A 376 -35.52 -27.25 19.28
C ARG A 376 -35.82 -26.14 18.27
N THR A 377 -35.37 -24.92 18.53
CA THR A 377 -35.45 -23.80 17.59
C THR A 377 -34.49 -24.01 16.41
N VAL A 378 -34.97 -24.64 15.33
CA VAL A 378 -34.20 -24.74 14.07
C VAL A 378 -34.68 -23.66 13.10
N GLN A 379 -33.79 -22.72 12.77
CA GLN A 379 -34.10 -21.66 11.81
C GLN A 379 -33.84 -22.15 10.38
N PHE A 380 -34.87 -22.72 9.75
CA PHE A 380 -34.80 -23.15 8.34
C PHE A 380 -34.96 -21.95 7.40
N GLY A 381 -33.90 -21.56 6.70
CA GLY A 381 -33.98 -20.66 5.55
C GLY A 381 -34.40 -21.43 4.29
N THR A 382 -35.67 -21.33 3.90
CA THR A 382 -36.18 -21.91 2.65
C THR A 382 -36.27 -20.86 1.54
N SER A 383 -35.48 -21.04 0.48
CA SER A 383 -35.64 -20.31 -0.78
C SER A 383 -36.69 -21.02 -1.66
N TYR A 384 -37.77 -20.32 -1.99
CA TYR A 384 -38.71 -20.74 -3.03
C TYR A 384 -38.32 -20.12 -4.38
N GLU A 385 -38.23 -20.92 -5.43
CA GLU A 385 -38.23 -20.43 -6.81
C GLU A 385 -39.69 -20.32 -7.30
N GLU A 386 -40.08 -19.14 -7.80
CA GLU A 386 -41.43 -18.88 -8.30
C GLU A 386 -41.49 -19.08 -9.82
N GLY A 387 -41.63 -20.35 -10.25
CA GLY A 387 -41.72 -20.73 -11.66
C GLY A 387 -43.14 -20.57 -12.23
N SER A 388 -43.28 -19.83 -13.33
CA SER A 388 -44.57 -19.65 -14.02
C SER A 388 -44.79 -20.62 -15.20
N LYS A 389 -45.92 -21.32 -15.11
CA LYS A 389 -46.67 -22.11 -16.10
C LYS A 389 -46.87 -21.41 -17.45
N ASP A 390 -47.16 -22.06 -18.58
CA ASP A 390 -47.35 -23.49 -18.94
C ASP A 390 -47.21 -23.64 -20.48
N ARG A 391 -46.80 -24.81 -21.01
CA ARG A 391 -47.51 -25.56 -22.10
C ARG A 391 -46.76 -26.81 -22.60
N GLU A 392 -47.55 -27.89 -22.68
CA GLU A 392 -47.55 -29.11 -23.52
C GLU A 392 -46.46 -29.27 -24.62
N ALA A 393 -45.93 -30.48 -24.96
CA ALA A 393 -46.55 -31.81 -24.86
C ALA A 393 -45.56 -33.03 -24.85
N ALA A 394 -45.93 -34.06 -24.06
CA ALA A 394 -45.97 -35.51 -24.40
C ALA A 394 -44.74 -36.39 -24.82
N LEU A 395 -44.70 -37.58 -24.20
CA LEU A 395 -44.26 -38.92 -24.71
C LEU A 395 -42.76 -39.35 -24.76
N CYS A 396 -42.31 -39.96 -23.65
CA CYS A 396 -41.93 -41.40 -23.46
C CYS A 396 -40.95 -42.17 -24.40
N PRO A 397 -40.24 -43.21 -23.89
CA PRO A 397 -38.79 -43.35 -24.14
C PRO A 397 -38.32 -44.76 -24.65
N PRO A 398 -37.29 -45.48 -24.14
CA PRO A 398 -36.17 -45.93 -25.00
C PRO A 398 -35.82 -47.45 -24.98
N GLN A 399 -34.92 -47.88 -25.88
CA GLN A 399 -34.13 -49.12 -25.81
C GLN A 399 -32.77 -48.91 -26.52
N PHE A 400 -31.62 -49.15 -25.88
CA PHE A 400 -30.88 -50.44 -25.81
C PHE A 400 -30.37 -50.99 -27.16
N CYS A 401 -29.05 -50.98 -27.37
CA CYS A 401 -28.25 -52.22 -27.28
C CYS A 401 -26.72 -51.97 -27.28
N ASP A 402 -25.98 -52.93 -26.75
CA ASP A 402 -24.51 -52.98 -26.58
C ASP A 402 -23.87 -53.97 -27.58
N LYS A 403 -22.65 -53.66 -28.10
CA LYS A 403 -21.48 -54.60 -28.09
C LYS A 403 -20.21 -54.11 -28.82
N ARG A 404 -19.15 -53.99 -28.01
CA ARG A 404 -17.81 -54.61 -28.17
C ARG A 404 -16.83 -54.22 -29.30
N ASN A 405 -15.69 -53.71 -28.82
CA ASN A 405 -14.32 -54.26 -28.99
C ASN A 405 -13.50 -54.02 -30.29
N ASN A 406 -12.42 -53.25 -30.07
CA ASN A 406 -11.01 -53.66 -30.19
C ASN A 406 -10.15 -53.30 -31.44
N ILE A 407 -9.06 -52.60 -31.10
CA ILE A 407 -7.64 -52.88 -31.46
C ILE A 407 -7.04 -52.25 -32.74
N GLU A 408 -6.20 -51.24 -32.45
CA GLU A 408 -4.85 -50.93 -32.98
C GLU A 408 -4.56 -50.24 -34.34
N SER A 409 -3.51 -49.40 -34.21
CA SER A 409 -2.41 -49.01 -35.13
C SER A 409 -2.58 -48.11 -36.37
N GLU A 410 -1.83 -46.99 -36.28
CA GLU A 410 -0.86 -46.46 -37.28
C GLU A 410 -1.30 -45.91 -38.66
N ALA A 411 -1.36 -44.57 -38.69
CA ALA A 411 -0.49 -43.70 -39.49
C ALA A 411 -0.77 -43.38 -40.99
N SER A 412 -0.27 -42.20 -41.37
CA SER A 412 0.10 -41.75 -42.73
C SER A 412 -0.99 -41.27 -43.73
N THR A 413 -1.22 -39.95 -43.69
CA THR A 413 -1.00 -39.02 -44.83
C THR A 413 -1.76 -39.22 -46.16
N ALA A 414 -2.80 -38.38 -46.33
CA ALA A 414 -3.26 -37.70 -47.56
C ALA A 414 -3.66 -38.49 -48.84
N ILE A 415 -4.81 -38.12 -49.43
CA ILE A 415 -4.92 -37.58 -50.81
C ILE A 415 -6.32 -37.00 -51.09
N ILE A 416 -6.39 -36.13 -52.11
CA ILE A 416 -7.55 -35.36 -52.58
C ILE A 416 -8.57 -36.23 -53.34
N PRO A 417 -9.89 -36.02 -53.19
CA PRO A 417 -10.89 -36.35 -54.21
C PRO A 417 -11.23 -35.12 -55.07
N THR A 418 -11.05 -35.24 -56.39
CA THR A 418 -11.60 -34.31 -57.39
C THR A 418 -13.00 -34.77 -57.84
N LEU A 419 -13.81 -33.86 -58.38
CA LEU A 419 -14.66 -34.16 -59.56
C LEU A 419 -15.24 -32.88 -60.19
N ASN A 420 -15.35 -32.89 -61.52
CA ASN A 420 -15.94 -31.83 -62.36
C ASN A 420 -17.45 -32.01 -62.53
N TYR A 421 -18.15 -30.98 -63.02
CA TYR A 421 -18.90 -31.11 -64.29
C TYR A 421 -19.17 -29.73 -64.96
N SER A 422 -19.52 -29.80 -66.25
CA SER A 422 -19.92 -28.75 -67.22
C SER A 422 -20.86 -27.63 -66.73
N GLY A 423 -21.01 -26.49 -67.41
CA GLY A 423 -20.36 -26.03 -68.65
C GLY A 423 -21.29 -25.25 -69.61
N CYS A 424 -20.96 -23.97 -69.83
CA CYS A 424 -21.39 -23.08 -70.93
C CYS A 424 -22.89 -22.80 -71.20
N LYS A 425 -23.30 -21.54 -70.98
CA LYS A 425 -24.13 -20.78 -71.94
C LYS A 425 -23.72 -19.31 -71.95
N ARG A 426 -23.77 -18.67 -73.12
CA ARG A 426 -23.22 -17.32 -73.39
C ARG A 426 -24.34 -16.27 -73.39
N LEU A 427 -24.19 -15.20 -72.60
CA LEU A 427 -24.94 -13.95 -72.74
C LEU A 427 -24.00 -12.73 -72.60
N SER A 428 -24.51 -11.55 -72.96
CA SER A 428 -23.72 -10.40 -73.42
C SER A 428 -23.11 -9.52 -72.33
N TYR A 429 -22.02 -8.84 -72.70
CA TYR A 429 -21.38 -7.77 -71.96
C TYR A 429 -22.34 -6.57 -71.78
N SER A 430 -22.52 -6.12 -70.55
CA SER A 430 -23.09 -4.80 -70.22
C SER A 430 -22.32 -4.23 -69.02
N SER A 431 -22.07 -2.92 -69.02
CA SER A 431 -21.27 -2.26 -67.99
C SER A 431 -22.13 -1.85 -66.81
N ASP A 432 -21.84 -2.38 -65.63
CA ASP A 432 -22.24 -1.77 -64.35
C ASP A 432 -21.13 -2.01 -63.32
N ARG A 433 -20.42 -0.94 -62.92
CA ARG A 433 -19.15 -1.05 -62.16
C ARG A 433 -19.24 -0.48 -60.73
N ASP A 434 -20.27 0.30 -60.41
CA ASP A 434 -20.31 1.09 -59.16
C ASP A 434 -20.87 0.35 -57.93
N ASN A 435 -21.84 -0.56 -58.09
CA ASN A 435 -22.46 -1.25 -56.95
C ASN A 435 -21.50 -2.18 -56.16
N SER A 436 -20.37 -2.60 -56.76
CA SER A 436 -19.34 -3.36 -56.03
C SER A 436 -18.59 -2.50 -55.00
N ALA A 437 -18.34 -1.22 -55.30
CA ALA A 437 -17.59 -0.33 -54.43
C ALA A 437 -18.38 -0.01 -53.15
N HIS A 438 -19.66 0.33 -53.29
CA HIS A 438 -20.48 0.79 -52.17
C HIS A 438 -20.72 -0.31 -51.11
N ILE A 439 -20.97 -1.55 -51.55
CA ILE A 439 -21.14 -2.71 -50.65
C ILE A 439 -19.82 -3.07 -49.98
N LYS A 440 -18.70 -3.07 -50.71
CA LYS A 440 -17.36 -3.27 -50.12
C LYS A 440 -17.06 -2.22 -49.07
N HIS A 441 -17.41 -0.96 -49.30
CA HIS A 441 -17.15 0.13 -48.34
C HIS A 441 -17.98 0.01 -47.06
N ILE A 442 -19.23 -0.46 -47.16
CA ILE A 442 -20.11 -0.71 -46.01
C ILE A 442 -19.62 -1.93 -45.22
N VAL A 443 -19.32 -3.05 -45.88
CA VAL A 443 -18.78 -4.25 -45.22
C VAL A 443 -17.43 -3.96 -44.58
N TYR A 444 -16.53 -3.24 -45.27
CA TYR A 444 -15.23 -2.83 -44.72
C TYR A 444 -15.39 -1.94 -43.48
N ASN A 445 -16.29 -0.94 -43.51
CA ASN A 445 -16.54 -0.08 -42.34
C ASN A 445 -17.20 -0.83 -41.19
N TYR A 446 -18.13 -1.75 -41.45
CA TYR A 446 -18.77 -2.57 -40.40
C TYR A 446 -17.77 -3.54 -39.78
N LEU A 447 -16.93 -4.19 -40.60
CA LEU A 447 -15.84 -5.04 -40.12
C LEU A 447 -14.80 -4.23 -39.35
N ARG A 448 -14.45 -3.02 -39.81
CA ARG A 448 -13.54 -2.10 -39.12
C ARG A 448 -14.10 -1.63 -37.78
N MET A 449 -15.41 -1.42 -37.65
CA MET A 449 -16.06 -1.12 -36.36
C MET A 449 -16.13 -2.34 -35.44
N HIS A 450 -16.43 -3.54 -35.96
CA HIS A 450 -16.40 -4.77 -35.15
C HIS A 450 -14.99 -5.14 -34.69
N ILE A 451 -14.00 -4.98 -35.57
CA ILE A 451 -12.57 -5.14 -35.26
C ILE A 451 -12.13 -4.04 -34.27
N MET A 452 -12.57 -2.79 -34.39
CA MET A 452 -12.28 -1.77 -33.37
C MET A 452 -12.97 -2.06 -32.03
N ALA A 453 -14.19 -2.57 -32.00
CA ALA A 453 -14.89 -2.92 -30.77
C ALA A 453 -14.25 -4.15 -30.07
N ASN A 454 -13.87 -5.18 -30.84
CA ASN A 454 -13.14 -6.33 -30.32
C ASN A 454 -11.69 -5.97 -29.97
N ASN A 455 -11.01 -5.12 -30.73
CA ASN A 455 -9.70 -4.59 -30.38
C ASN A 455 -9.76 -3.67 -29.16
N LEU A 456 -10.88 -2.98 -28.90
CA LEU A 456 -11.08 -2.19 -27.68
C LEU A 456 -11.35 -3.10 -26.47
N LYS A 457 -12.12 -4.19 -26.64
CA LYS A 457 -12.28 -5.24 -25.62
C LYS A 457 -10.96 -5.97 -25.35
N VAL A 458 -10.20 -6.30 -26.40
CA VAL A 458 -8.85 -6.86 -26.29
C VAL A 458 -7.89 -5.85 -25.70
N LEU A 459 -8.00 -4.54 -25.97
CA LEU A 459 -7.27 -3.50 -25.23
C LEU A 459 -7.69 -3.45 -23.77
N PHE A 460 -8.97 -3.67 -23.44
CA PHE A 460 -9.45 -3.65 -22.05
C PHE A 460 -8.98 -4.90 -21.28
N SER A 461 -9.04 -6.07 -21.91
CA SER A 461 -8.48 -7.32 -21.37
C SER A 461 -6.96 -7.29 -21.32
N LEU A 462 -6.27 -6.66 -22.29
CA LEU A 462 -4.84 -6.40 -22.24
C LEU A 462 -4.49 -5.24 -21.29
N LEU A 463 -5.40 -4.33 -20.95
CA LEU A 463 -5.23 -3.39 -19.84
C LEU A 463 -5.31 -4.15 -18.52
N LEU A 464 -6.28 -5.03 -18.34
CA LEU A 464 -6.40 -5.88 -17.16
C LEU A 464 -5.19 -6.83 -17.04
N PHE A 465 -4.73 -7.41 -18.15
CA PHE A 465 -3.55 -8.28 -18.19
C PHE A 465 -2.24 -7.48 -18.06
N ALA A 466 -2.13 -6.27 -18.60
CA ALA A 466 -0.97 -5.40 -18.38
C ALA A 466 -0.94 -4.85 -16.95
N LEU A 467 -2.08 -4.53 -16.33
CA LEU A 467 -2.19 -4.21 -14.91
C LEU A 467 -1.76 -5.41 -14.03
N ALA A 468 -1.93 -6.64 -14.52
CA ALA A 468 -1.43 -7.86 -13.87
C ALA A 468 0.06 -8.18 -14.17
N VAL A 469 0.57 -7.85 -15.36
CA VAL A 469 1.92 -8.25 -15.81
C VAL A 469 2.99 -7.16 -15.65
N SER A 470 2.61 -5.88 -15.68
CA SER A 470 3.48 -4.78 -15.22
C SER A 470 3.71 -4.82 -13.71
N ALA A 471 2.94 -5.63 -12.98
CA ALA A 471 3.19 -6.00 -11.59
C ALA A 471 4.24 -7.12 -11.46
N THR A 472 5.30 -7.09 -12.29
CA THR A 472 6.55 -7.82 -12.07
C THR A 472 7.54 -6.87 -11.38
N PRO A 473 7.62 -6.86 -10.03
CA PRO A 473 8.33 -5.81 -9.32
C PRO A 473 9.85 -5.92 -9.51
N ARG A 474 10.45 -4.91 -10.16
CA ARG A 474 11.77 -4.46 -9.72
C ARG A 474 11.60 -4.01 -8.27
N GLY A 475 12.22 -4.75 -7.35
CA GLY A 475 11.87 -4.72 -5.93
C GLY A 475 11.77 -3.30 -5.36
N PRO A 476 10.76 -3.01 -4.52
CA PRO A 476 10.59 -1.68 -3.96
C PRO A 476 11.84 -1.27 -3.17
N LYS A 477 12.24 0.00 -3.29
CA LYS A 477 12.96 0.63 -2.17
C LYS A 477 11.98 0.65 -1.00
N LEU A 478 12.23 -0.23 -0.03
CA LEU A 478 11.33 -0.51 1.07
C LEU A 478 10.97 0.80 1.82
N PRO A 479 9.70 0.99 2.22
CA PRO A 479 9.28 2.21 2.91
C PRO A 479 9.81 2.29 4.36
N PHE A 480 10.38 1.19 4.85
CA PHE A 480 10.80 1.00 6.23
C PHE A 480 12.10 1.72 6.55
N LYS A 481 12.09 2.51 7.62
CA LYS A 481 13.25 3.29 8.07
C LYS A 481 14.09 2.53 9.11
N LEU A 482 14.29 1.25 8.84
CA LEU A 482 15.04 0.30 9.66
C LEU A 482 16.56 0.46 9.45
N PRO A 483 17.40 0.02 10.42
CA PRO A 483 17.04 -0.56 11.71
C PRO A 483 16.52 0.47 12.72
N PHE A 484 15.72 0.02 13.67
CA PHE A 484 15.26 0.86 14.78
C PHE A 484 16.18 0.78 15.99
N HIS A 485 16.27 1.87 16.75
CA HIS A 485 17.11 1.96 17.94
C HIS A 485 16.46 2.83 19.02
N THR A 486 17.05 2.80 20.21
CA THR A 486 16.72 3.64 21.36
C THR A 486 17.97 4.40 21.81
N ASP A 487 17.80 5.58 22.40
CA ASP A 487 18.87 6.51 22.80
C ASP A 487 18.88 6.79 24.31
N GLY A 488 18.26 5.92 25.10
CA GLY A 488 17.99 6.15 26.53
C GLY A 488 16.85 7.15 26.78
N SER A 489 16.12 7.57 25.75
CA SER A 489 14.88 8.34 25.89
C SER A 489 13.62 7.44 25.78
N PRO A 490 12.44 7.95 26.15
CA PRO A 490 11.14 7.29 25.96
C PRO A 490 10.74 6.94 24.51
N HIS A 491 11.59 7.13 23.50
CA HIS A 491 11.24 7.04 22.08
C HIS A 491 12.02 5.97 21.32
N ILE A 492 11.29 5.15 20.56
CA ILE A 492 11.86 4.39 19.44
C ILE A 492 12.26 5.38 18.34
N ARG A 493 13.42 5.16 17.71
CA ARG A 493 13.92 5.97 16.59
C ARG A 493 14.17 5.15 15.33
N SER A 494 13.92 5.79 14.19
CA SER A 494 14.32 5.32 12.87
C SER A 494 15.85 5.33 12.70
N ALA A 495 16.36 4.66 11.67
CA ALA A 495 17.76 4.77 11.26
C ALA A 495 18.21 6.22 10.93
N HIS A 496 17.26 7.13 10.72
CA HIS A 496 17.49 8.56 10.46
C HIS A 496 17.20 9.44 11.69
N GLY A 497 17.00 8.84 12.87
CA GLY A 497 16.79 9.53 14.16
C GLY A 497 15.36 10.04 14.41
N GLU A 498 14.44 9.83 13.48
CA GLU A 498 13.04 10.28 13.59
C GLU A 498 12.30 9.42 14.63
N LYS A 499 11.38 10.02 15.40
CA LYS A 499 10.56 9.27 16.35
C LYS A 499 9.61 8.31 15.61
N VAL A 500 9.48 7.10 16.12
CA VAL A 500 8.55 6.07 15.62
C VAL A 500 7.65 5.62 16.77
N GLN A 501 6.36 5.44 16.48
CA GLN A 501 5.40 4.77 17.35
C GLN A 501 4.88 3.54 16.60
N LEU A 502 4.85 2.40 17.27
CA LEU A 502 4.33 1.15 16.74
C LEU A 502 2.87 1.04 17.20
N VAL A 503 1.92 1.11 16.26
CA VAL A 503 0.48 0.96 16.55
C VAL A 503 -0.11 -0.11 15.65
N GLY A 504 -0.75 -1.11 16.24
CA GLY A 504 -0.96 -2.38 15.54
C GLY A 504 -2.04 -3.29 16.11
N THR A 505 -2.03 -4.53 15.62
CA THR A 505 -2.88 -5.61 16.08
C THR A 505 -2.08 -6.91 16.13
N ASN A 506 -2.52 -7.85 16.96
CA ASN A 506 -2.00 -9.21 17.04
C ASN A 506 -2.59 -10.07 15.92
N TRP A 507 -1.76 -10.89 15.27
CA TRP A 507 -2.19 -11.94 14.35
C TRP A 507 -1.65 -13.28 14.88
N PRO A 508 -2.53 -14.20 15.34
CA PRO A 508 -2.12 -15.51 15.79
C PRO A 508 -1.50 -16.32 14.66
N GLY A 509 -0.39 -16.98 14.97
CA GLY A 509 0.20 -18.08 14.19
C GLY A 509 0.82 -19.17 15.08
N HIS A 510 0.51 -19.15 16.37
CA HIS A 510 1.09 -20.01 17.40
C HIS A 510 0.19 -21.18 17.84
N GLN A 511 -1.07 -21.24 17.38
CA GLN A 511 -2.00 -22.34 17.65
C GLN A 511 -1.50 -23.66 17.05
N GLU A 512 -2.18 -24.77 17.32
CA GLU A 512 -1.78 -26.14 16.96
C GLU A 512 -1.43 -26.33 15.47
N ALA A 513 -2.06 -25.57 14.56
CA ALA A 513 -1.73 -25.58 13.13
C ALA A 513 -0.35 -24.98 12.80
N MET A 514 0.17 -24.11 13.68
CA MET A 514 1.42 -23.34 13.57
C MET A 514 1.54 -22.57 12.25
N ILE A 515 0.44 -21.93 11.84
CA ILE A 515 0.27 -21.15 10.62
C ILE A 515 -0.63 -19.95 10.95
N PRO A 516 -0.38 -18.74 10.40
CA PRO A 516 -1.23 -17.59 10.64
C PRO A 516 -2.71 -17.86 10.34
N GLU A 517 -3.60 -17.41 11.22
CA GLU A 517 -5.05 -17.69 11.16
C GLU A 517 -5.74 -16.98 9.98
N GLY A 518 -6.91 -17.49 9.58
CA GLY A 518 -7.83 -16.84 8.64
C GLY A 518 -7.59 -17.11 7.14
N LEU A 519 -6.56 -17.89 6.78
CA LEU A 519 -6.21 -18.12 5.37
C LEU A 519 -7.23 -19.02 4.65
N GLN A 520 -8.04 -19.78 5.39
CA GLN A 520 -9.17 -20.56 4.88
C GLN A 520 -10.33 -19.67 4.42
N TYR A 521 -10.39 -18.44 4.92
CA TYR A 521 -11.42 -17.45 4.57
C TYR A 521 -10.94 -16.35 3.63
N SER A 522 -9.68 -15.92 3.73
CA SER A 522 -9.20 -14.74 3.01
C SER A 522 -7.76 -14.91 2.49
N SER A 523 -7.38 -14.14 1.45
CA SER A 523 -5.99 -14.11 1.01
C SER A 523 -5.14 -13.32 2.00
N ILE A 524 -3.85 -13.65 2.13
CA ILE A 524 -2.89 -12.88 2.95
C ILE A 524 -2.98 -11.39 2.60
N LYS A 525 -3.04 -11.06 1.30
CA LYS A 525 -3.14 -9.70 0.80
C LYS A 525 -4.39 -8.98 1.30
N ASP A 526 -5.54 -9.65 1.34
CA ASP A 526 -6.80 -9.03 1.76
C ASP A 526 -6.86 -8.85 3.28
N ILE A 527 -6.29 -9.78 4.07
CA ILE A 527 -6.12 -9.61 5.52
C ILE A 527 -5.20 -8.43 5.82
N VAL A 528 -4.02 -8.37 5.19
CA VAL A 528 -3.10 -7.23 5.32
C VAL A 528 -3.76 -5.93 4.86
N THR A 529 -4.58 -5.95 3.79
CA THR A 529 -5.34 -4.76 3.33
C THR A 529 -6.35 -4.28 4.39
N LYS A 530 -7.02 -5.20 5.11
CA LYS A 530 -7.95 -4.87 6.19
C LYS A 530 -7.21 -4.25 7.38
N ILE A 531 -6.11 -4.84 7.84
CA ILE A 531 -5.25 -4.29 8.90
C ILE A 531 -4.78 -2.87 8.52
N ARG A 532 -4.30 -2.71 7.29
CA ARG A 532 -3.83 -1.43 6.73
C ARG A 532 -4.96 -0.40 6.54
N GLY A 533 -6.21 -0.85 6.45
CA GLY A 533 -7.41 -0.02 6.39
C GLY A 533 -7.89 0.50 7.73
N LEU A 534 -7.31 0.01 8.84
CA LEU A 534 -7.52 0.50 10.21
C LEU A 534 -6.43 1.50 10.65
N ASP A 535 -5.66 2.04 9.70
CA ASP A 535 -4.53 2.95 9.89
C ASP A 535 -3.40 2.40 10.81
N LEU A 536 -3.35 1.07 10.96
CA LEU A 536 -2.32 0.34 11.73
C LEU A 536 -1.00 0.21 10.94
N ASN A 537 0.14 0.30 11.65
CA ASN A 537 1.47 0.33 11.05
C ASN A 537 2.37 -0.87 11.43
N VAL A 538 1.98 -1.70 12.39
CA VAL A 538 2.69 -2.93 12.80
C VAL A 538 1.71 -4.09 12.99
N VAL A 539 2.19 -5.31 12.82
CA VAL A 539 1.52 -6.53 13.30
C VAL A 539 2.42 -7.26 14.28
N ARG A 540 1.86 -7.65 15.43
CA ARG A 540 2.46 -8.62 16.35
C ARG A 540 2.11 -10.01 15.85
N LEU A 541 3.04 -10.59 15.08
CA LEU A 541 2.90 -11.90 14.47
C LEU A 541 3.46 -12.93 15.45
N THR A 542 2.60 -13.84 15.92
CA THR A 542 2.96 -14.78 17.00
C THR A 542 3.37 -16.14 16.46
N PHE A 543 4.29 -16.85 17.14
CA PHE A 543 4.71 -18.22 16.78
C PHE A 543 5.05 -19.08 18.01
N ALA A 544 4.99 -20.40 17.84
CA ALA A 544 5.39 -21.39 18.85
C ALA A 544 6.83 -21.91 18.63
N ILE A 545 7.59 -22.17 19.70
CA ILE A 545 8.95 -22.77 19.59
C ILE A 545 8.88 -24.15 18.92
N GLU A 546 7.80 -24.92 19.12
CA GLU A 546 7.54 -26.21 18.48
C GLU A 546 7.72 -26.19 16.95
N MET A 547 7.36 -25.09 16.28
CA MET A 547 7.59 -24.96 14.83
C MET A 547 9.07 -25.07 14.46
N VAL A 548 9.96 -24.54 15.31
CA VAL A 548 11.42 -24.60 15.11
C VAL A 548 11.99 -25.92 15.61
N ASP A 549 11.48 -26.46 16.71
CA ASP A 549 11.88 -27.78 17.21
C ASP A 549 11.65 -28.87 16.16
N ASP A 550 10.47 -28.87 15.52
CA ASP A 550 10.19 -29.71 14.36
C ASP A 550 11.23 -29.55 13.24
N ILE A 551 11.64 -28.31 12.93
CA ILE A 551 12.64 -28.04 11.89
C ILE A 551 13.99 -28.69 12.22
N TYR A 552 14.39 -28.74 13.49
CA TYR A 552 15.61 -29.40 13.93
C TYR A 552 15.46 -30.93 14.02
N ASP A 553 14.31 -31.42 14.49
CA ASP A 553 14.12 -32.83 14.83
C ASP A 553 13.65 -33.69 13.63
N LYS A 554 12.89 -33.11 12.69
CA LYS A 554 12.32 -33.81 11.51
C LYS A 554 12.27 -32.98 10.21
N GLY A 555 12.70 -31.72 10.23
CA GLY A 555 12.53 -30.76 9.13
C GLY A 555 11.15 -30.09 9.13
N ASP A 556 10.99 -28.96 8.45
CA ASP A 556 9.73 -28.22 8.52
C ASP A 556 8.55 -29.05 7.98
N VAL A 557 7.40 -28.91 8.64
CA VAL A 557 6.16 -29.62 8.37
C VAL A 557 5.44 -28.94 7.19
N THR A 558 4.76 -29.71 6.35
CA THR A 558 3.96 -29.11 5.26
C THR A 558 2.66 -28.52 5.76
N LEU A 559 2.10 -27.57 5.01
CA LEU A 559 0.77 -27.01 5.17
C LEU A 559 -0.29 -28.11 5.25
N LYS A 560 -0.17 -29.19 4.47
CA LYS A 560 -1.07 -30.34 4.60
C LYS A 560 -0.88 -31.06 5.92
N ASP A 561 0.35 -31.40 6.27
CA ASP A 561 0.64 -32.25 7.44
C ASP A 561 0.37 -31.52 8.77
N SER A 562 0.51 -30.19 8.83
CA SER A 562 0.15 -29.42 10.04
C SER A 562 -1.36 -29.26 10.19
N LEU A 563 -2.10 -29.02 9.10
CA LEU A 563 -3.57 -29.00 9.12
C LEU A 563 -4.16 -30.38 9.44
N ASP A 564 -3.63 -31.46 8.87
CA ASP A 564 -4.05 -32.82 9.19
C ASP A 564 -3.72 -33.21 10.64
N GLY A 565 -2.60 -32.70 11.19
CA GLY A 565 -2.22 -32.90 12.59
C GLY A 565 -3.09 -32.13 13.58
N ALA A 566 -3.47 -30.88 13.25
CA ALA A 566 -4.27 -30.00 14.10
C ALA A 566 -5.78 -30.28 14.01
N LEU A 567 -6.27 -30.70 12.83
CA LEU A 567 -7.71 -30.83 12.54
C LEU A 567 -8.17 -32.27 12.32
N GLY A 568 -7.23 -33.21 12.15
CA GLY A 568 -7.50 -34.55 11.62
C GLY A 568 -7.66 -34.53 10.09
N ALA A 569 -7.16 -35.57 9.42
CA ALA A 569 -6.95 -35.58 7.97
C ALA A 569 -8.20 -35.27 7.09
N ALA A 570 -9.41 -35.54 7.59
CA ALA A 570 -10.64 -35.19 6.88
C ALA A 570 -10.85 -33.66 6.81
N ASN A 571 -10.81 -33.00 7.97
CA ASN A 571 -11.01 -31.54 8.06
C ASN A 571 -9.76 -30.78 7.59
N GLY A 572 -8.56 -31.30 7.89
CA GLY A 572 -7.29 -30.78 7.36
C GLY A 572 -7.26 -30.70 5.83
N THR A 573 -7.77 -31.73 5.14
CA THR A 573 -7.92 -31.70 3.67
C THR A 573 -8.93 -30.66 3.18
N ILE A 574 -10.04 -30.42 3.91
CA ILE A 574 -11.05 -29.40 3.56
C ILE A 574 -10.47 -27.99 3.73
N ILE A 575 -9.89 -27.71 4.90
CA ILE A 575 -9.27 -26.41 5.22
C ILE A 575 -8.08 -26.12 4.30
N LEU A 576 -7.27 -27.13 3.96
CA LEU A 576 -6.23 -27.02 2.93
C LEU A 576 -6.83 -26.58 1.59
N GLY A 577 -7.90 -27.22 1.13
CA GLY A 577 -8.57 -26.84 -0.12
C GLY A 577 -9.08 -25.39 -0.12
N GLN A 578 -9.56 -24.90 1.01
CA GLN A 578 -9.98 -23.51 1.20
C GLN A 578 -8.78 -22.54 1.19
N ILE A 579 -7.70 -22.85 1.92
CA ILE A 579 -6.47 -22.05 1.93
C ILE A 579 -5.87 -21.94 0.53
N LEU A 580 -5.75 -23.05 -0.20
CA LEU A 580 -5.19 -23.05 -1.57
C LEU A 580 -6.07 -22.31 -2.58
N LYS A 581 -7.39 -22.27 -2.37
CA LYS A 581 -8.33 -21.46 -3.18
C LYS A 581 -8.09 -19.96 -3.00
N ASN A 582 -7.85 -19.50 -1.77
CA ASN A 582 -7.66 -18.08 -1.44
C ASN A 582 -6.20 -17.62 -1.64
N ASN A 583 -5.25 -18.55 -1.53
CA ASN A 583 -3.81 -18.32 -1.55
C ASN A 583 -3.14 -19.26 -2.58
N PRO A 584 -3.41 -19.08 -3.89
CA PRO A 584 -2.97 -19.99 -4.96
C PRO A 584 -1.45 -20.00 -5.20
N GLN A 585 -0.68 -19.16 -4.50
CA GLN A 585 0.78 -19.25 -4.43
C GLN A 585 1.28 -20.45 -3.59
N PHE A 586 0.40 -21.10 -2.82
CA PHE A 586 0.75 -22.25 -1.98
C PHE A 586 0.40 -23.58 -2.63
N SER A 587 0.88 -24.66 -2.01
CA SER A 587 0.49 -26.04 -2.30
C SER A 587 0.44 -26.83 -0.99
N GLY A 588 -0.15 -28.03 -1.01
CA GLY A 588 -0.07 -28.95 0.13
C GLY A 588 1.36 -29.37 0.55
N ARG A 589 2.40 -29.02 -0.23
CA ARG A 589 3.81 -29.25 0.11
C ARG A 589 4.52 -28.02 0.68
N THR A 590 3.93 -26.83 0.56
CA THR A 590 4.46 -25.58 1.13
C THR A 590 4.68 -25.76 2.62
N LYS A 591 5.76 -25.23 3.17
CA LYS A 591 6.15 -25.40 4.57
C LYS A 591 5.58 -24.28 5.46
N ARG A 592 5.43 -24.53 6.76
CA ARG A 592 4.89 -23.51 7.70
C ARG A 592 5.70 -22.21 7.65
N LEU A 593 7.03 -22.31 7.67
CA LEU A 593 7.91 -21.15 7.60
C LEU A 593 7.81 -20.41 6.25
N GLU A 594 7.47 -21.10 5.16
CA GLU A 594 7.19 -20.46 3.86
C GLU A 594 5.86 -19.68 3.87
N VAL A 595 4.89 -20.06 4.71
CA VAL A 595 3.66 -19.28 4.92
C VAL A 595 3.96 -18.02 5.75
N PHE A 596 4.77 -18.14 6.82
CA PHE A 596 5.27 -16.96 7.55
C PHE A 596 6.08 -16.02 6.63
N ASP A 597 6.94 -16.55 5.74
CA ASP A 597 7.66 -15.77 4.73
C ASP A 597 6.74 -15.05 3.73
N ALA A 598 5.57 -15.62 3.41
CA ALA A 598 4.58 -14.98 2.56
C ALA A 598 3.82 -13.87 3.31
N VAL A 599 3.43 -14.11 4.57
CA VAL A 599 2.78 -13.10 5.42
C VAL A 599 3.70 -11.91 5.68
N ALA A 600 4.94 -12.14 6.13
CA ALA A 600 5.92 -11.09 6.38
C ALA A 600 6.27 -10.30 5.11
N ARG A 601 6.27 -10.94 3.93
CA ARG A 601 6.50 -10.30 2.64
C ARG A 601 5.34 -9.41 2.19
N GLU A 602 4.09 -9.81 2.44
CA GLU A 602 2.94 -8.99 2.09
C GLU A 602 2.72 -7.83 3.08
N LEU A 603 3.00 -8.04 4.37
CA LEU A 603 3.14 -6.95 5.35
C LEU A 603 4.19 -5.94 4.89
N ALA A 604 5.37 -6.42 4.48
CA ALA A 604 6.43 -5.57 3.92
C ALA A 604 6.01 -4.86 2.62
N HIS A 605 5.22 -5.51 1.76
CA HIS A 605 4.72 -4.96 0.50
C HIS A 605 3.71 -3.80 0.72
N GLN A 606 2.82 -3.91 1.71
CA GLN A 606 1.79 -2.89 1.97
C GLN A 606 2.23 -1.76 2.91
N GLY A 607 3.41 -1.89 3.53
CA GLY A 607 4.02 -0.86 4.37
C GLY A 607 3.86 -1.09 5.88
N ILE A 608 3.64 -2.33 6.31
CA ILE A 608 3.45 -2.72 7.72
C ILE A 608 4.73 -3.37 8.28
N TYR A 609 5.15 -2.94 9.46
CA TYR A 609 6.25 -3.54 10.22
C TYR A 609 5.84 -4.90 10.82
N VAL A 610 6.77 -5.85 10.88
CA VAL A 610 6.61 -7.06 11.69
C VAL A 610 7.25 -6.81 13.06
N HIS A 611 6.48 -7.06 14.11
CA HIS A 611 6.96 -7.38 15.45
C HIS A 611 6.72 -8.89 15.61
N LEU A 612 7.76 -9.68 15.85
CA LEU A 612 7.64 -11.14 16.00
C LEU A 612 7.60 -11.51 17.48
N ASP A 613 6.62 -12.29 17.89
CA ASP A 613 6.41 -12.70 19.29
C ASP A 613 6.50 -14.22 19.47
N ASN A 614 7.24 -14.68 20.49
CA ASN A 614 7.14 -16.07 20.92
C ASN A 614 6.05 -16.19 22.00
N HIS A 615 4.89 -16.63 21.56
CA HIS A 615 3.73 -16.77 22.42
C HIS A 615 3.86 -17.94 23.39
N VAL A 616 4.18 -19.11 22.85
CA VAL A 616 4.19 -20.39 23.56
C VAL A 616 5.35 -21.26 23.12
N SER A 617 5.69 -22.26 23.91
CA SER A 617 6.73 -23.24 23.56
C SER A 617 6.11 -24.43 22.83
N LYS A 618 5.08 -25.04 23.40
CA LYS A 618 4.16 -25.99 22.76
C LYS A 618 3.04 -25.22 22.08
N ALA A 619 2.69 -25.56 20.84
CA ALA A 619 1.61 -24.89 20.11
C ALA A 619 0.23 -25.29 20.66
N MET A 620 -0.52 -24.30 21.17
CA MET A 620 -1.86 -24.39 21.78
C MET A 620 -2.35 -22.99 22.19
N TRP A 621 -3.63 -22.88 22.57
CA TRP A 621 -4.16 -21.69 23.24
C TRP A 621 -3.61 -21.54 24.67
N CYS A 622 -3.49 -20.30 25.15
CA CYS A 622 -2.89 -19.94 26.45
C CYS A 622 -3.87 -19.06 27.27
N CYS A 623 -3.56 -18.52 28.44
CA CYS A 623 -2.32 -18.56 29.21
C CYS A 623 -2.65 -18.99 30.64
N GLY A 624 -2.84 -20.29 30.85
CA GLY A 624 -3.12 -20.87 32.17
C GLY A 624 -1.84 -21.05 33.00
N GLY A 625 -1.96 -21.15 34.32
CA GLY A 625 -0.83 -21.54 35.19
C GLY A 625 -0.41 -23.01 35.03
N SER A 626 -1.23 -23.82 34.35
CA SER A 626 -1.09 -25.28 34.23
C SER A 626 -0.95 -25.76 32.77
N ASP A 627 -0.79 -24.85 31.81
CA ASP A 627 -0.65 -25.16 30.38
C ASP A 627 0.77 -25.60 29.94
N GLY A 628 1.69 -25.75 30.89
CA GLY A 628 3.08 -26.15 30.63
C GLY A 628 3.96 -25.08 29.97
N ASN A 629 3.41 -23.89 29.68
CA ASN A 629 4.06 -22.80 28.99
C ASN A 629 4.29 -21.56 29.87
N ALA A 630 3.96 -21.63 31.17
CA ALA A 630 3.88 -20.48 32.07
C ALA A 630 5.25 -19.84 32.37
N TRP A 631 6.28 -20.68 32.58
CA TRP A 631 7.56 -20.23 33.14
C TRP A 631 8.78 -21.04 32.67
N PHE A 632 9.98 -20.50 32.86
CA PHE A 632 11.24 -21.14 32.49
C PHE A 632 11.43 -22.50 33.18
N GLY A 633 11.62 -23.56 32.39
CA GLY A 633 11.75 -24.93 32.88
C GLY A 633 10.43 -25.64 33.18
N ASP A 634 9.29 -25.03 32.87
CA ASP A 634 7.97 -25.68 32.88
C ASP A 634 7.91 -26.79 31.79
N THR A 635 6.89 -27.63 31.87
CA THR A 635 6.65 -28.89 31.13
C THR A 635 6.89 -28.82 29.63
N HIS A 636 6.69 -27.65 29.00
CA HIS A 636 6.95 -27.42 27.58
C HIS A 636 7.99 -26.32 27.33
N PHE A 637 8.45 -25.60 28.36
CA PHE A 637 9.31 -24.42 28.26
C PHE A 637 10.77 -24.71 28.66
N ASP A 638 11.42 -25.56 27.86
CA ASP A 638 12.89 -25.71 27.88
C ASP A 638 13.56 -24.40 27.41
N VAL A 639 14.37 -23.81 28.29
CA VAL A 639 15.08 -22.53 28.05
C VAL A 639 16.11 -22.63 26.93
N SER A 640 16.77 -23.78 26.78
CA SER A 640 17.78 -23.99 25.73
C SER A 640 17.13 -24.13 24.35
N LYS A 641 15.99 -24.85 24.28
CA LYS A 641 15.15 -24.93 23.07
C LYS A 641 14.57 -23.56 22.70
N TRP A 642 14.09 -22.79 23.68
CA TRP A 642 13.59 -21.42 23.47
C TRP A 642 14.67 -20.46 22.93
N ILE A 643 15.85 -20.41 23.54
CA ILE A 643 16.98 -19.57 23.06
C ILE A 643 17.44 -20.03 21.66
N ARG A 644 17.47 -21.33 21.38
CA ARG A 644 17.73 -21.88 20.03
C ARG A 644 16.67 -21.43 19.03
N GLY A 645 15.38 -21.58 19.37
CA GLY A 645 14.24 -21.20 18.54
C GLY A 645 14.27 -19.72 18.18
N TRP A 646 14.56 -18.87 19.15
CA TRP A 646 14.78 -17.44 18.94
C TRP A 646 15.96 -17.12 18.04
N THR A 647 17.11 -17.76 18.29
CA THR A 647 18.33 -17.58 17.49
C THR A 647 18.09 -17.99 16.03
N TYR A 648 17.27 -19.02 15.79
CA TYR A 648 16.86 -19.44 14.45
C TYR A 648 15.93 -18.40 13.80
N MET A 649 14.80 -18.06 14.44
CA MET A 649 13.79 -17.17 13.88
C MET A 649 14.32 -15.75 13.65
N ALA A 650 15.15 -15.22 14.56
CA ALA A 650 15.78 -13.92 14.39
C ALA A 650 16.76 -13.88 13.20
N ARG A 651 17.53 -14.96 12.96
CA ARG A 651 18.40 -15.08 11.77
C ARG A 651 17.59 -15.20 10.49
N HIS A 652 16.53 -16.00 10.51
CA HIS A 652 15.66 -16.22 9.35
C HIS A 652 14.95 -14.91 8.98
N GLY A 653 14.23 -14.31 9.93
CA GLY A 653 13.52 -13.05 9.73
C GLY A 653 14.43 -11.89 9.33
N SER A 654 15.60 -11.72 9.96
CA SER A 654 16.56 -10.66 9.58
C SER A 654 17.13 -10.82 8.17
N LYS A 655 17.04 -12.01 7.58
CA LYS A 655 17.50 -12.32 6.22
C LYS A 655 16.37 -12.26 5.18
N HIS A 656 15.14 -12.61 5.58
CA HIS A 656 14.03 -12.87 4.65
C HIS A 656 12.81 -11.96 4.82
N TRP A 657 12.65 -11.26 5.95
CA TRP A 657 11.47 -10.45 6.28
C TRP A 657 11.81 -8.95 6.30
N PRO A 658 11.61 -8.20 5.21
CA PRO A 658 12.22 -6.88 5.06
C PRO A 658 11.58 -5.74 5.89
N SER A 659 10.54 -6.06 6.66
CA SER A 659 9.87 -5.14 7.59
C SER A 659 9.97 -5.57 9.07
N LEU A 660 10.73 -6.63 9.38
CA LEU A 660 10.96 -7.07 10.76
C LEU A 660 11.72 -5.99 11.54
N SER A 661 11.06 -5.46 12.56
CA SER A 661 11.50 -4.28 13.32
C SER A 661 11.95 -4.62 14.75
N SER A 662 11.33 -5.64 15.34
CA SER A 662 11.33 -5.88 16.78
C SER A 662 10.94 -7.32 17.08
N ILE A 663 11.34 -7.81 18.26
CA ILE A 663 10.87 -9.07 18.82
C ILE A 663 10.40 -8.92 20.28
N SER A 664 9.27 -9.50 20.65
CA SER A 664 8.86 -9.80 22.04
C SER A 664 9.48 -11.14 22.42
N PHE A 665 10.22 -11.25 23.52
CA PHE A 665 10.92 -12.51 23.88
C PHE A 665 9.99 -13.62 24.35
N ARG A 666 8.93 -13.30 25.12
CA ARG A 666 7.98 -14.30 25.63
C ARG A 666 6.70 -13.65 26.13
N ASN A 667 5.58 -14.07 25.56
CA ASN A 667 4.25 -13.70 26.03
C ASN A 667 3.92 -14.18 27.45
N GLU A 668 3.41 -13.28 28.27
CA GLU A 668 2.78 -13.50 29.58
C GLU A 668 3.56 -14.44 30.50
N LEU A 669 4.80 -14.04 30.84
CA LEU A 669 5.55 -14.72 31.89
C LEU A 669 4.76 -14.66 33.21
N ARG A 670 4.33 -15.84 33.68
CA ARG A 670 3.34 -16.00 34.75
C ARG A 670 3.76 -17.12 35.69
N LYS A 671 3.24 -17.08 36.91
CA LYS A 671 3.54 -18.11 37.91
C LYS A 671 2.83 -19.42 37.52
N PRO A 672 3.53 -20.57 37.46
CA PRO A 672 2.88 -21.86 37.25
C PRO A 672 2.10 -22.30 38.50
N ASP A 673 1.02 -23.06 38.29
CA ASP A 673 0.16 -23.60 39.35
C ASP A 673 0.90 -24.64 40.19
N ALA A 674 1.76 -25.43 39.54
CA ALA A 674 2.68 -26.36 40.17
C ALA A 674 4.10 -25.76 40.22
N ALA A 675 4.86 -26.08 41.27
CA ALA A 675 6.26 -25.64 41.41
C ALA A 675 7.21 -26.49 40.53
N ILE A 676 7.11 -26.28 39.21
CA ILE A 676 7.91 -26.94 38.17
C ILE A 676 8.87 -25.91 37.55
N GLY A 677 10.06 -26.35 37.16
CA GLY A 677 11.06 -25.50 36.50
C GLY A 677 11.93 -24.69 37.46
N ASP A 678 12.43 -23.56 36.99
CA ASP A 678 13.25 -22.63 37.77
C ASP A 678 12.39 -21.79 38.73
N PRO A 679 12.97 -21.20 39.79
CA PRO A 679 12.23 -20.35 40.72
C PRO A 679 11.56 -19.15 40.04
N TYR A 680 10.26 -18.95 40.29
CA TYR A 680 9.50 -17.79 39.79
C TYR A 680 9.93 -16.51 40.51
N ASP A 681 10.97 -15.85 40.01
CA ASP A 681 11.48 -14.59 40.53
C ASP A 681 12.26 -13.75 39.51
N TRP A 682 12.60 -12.54 39.95
CA TRP A 682 13.29 -11.53 39.16
C TRP A 682 14.76 -11.87 38.84
N TYR A 683 15.42 -12.71 39.65
CA TYR A 683 16.79 -13.15 39.36
C TYR A 683 16.81 -14.20 38.24
N THR A 684 15.88 -15.17 38.28
CA THR A 684 15.63 -16.12 37.19
C THR A 684 15.26 -15.38 35.91
N TRP A 685 14.28 -14.46 35.99
CA TRP A 685 13.87 -13.60 34.87
C TRP A 685 15.08 -12.91 34.23
N HIS A 686 15.91 -12.25 35.04
CA HIS A 686 17.08 -11.52 34.54
C HIS A 686 18.07 -12.46 33.84
N THR A 687 18.36 -13.61 34.45
CA THR A 687 19.31 -14.60 33.91
C THR A 687 18.89 -15.06 32.51
N HIS A 688 17.63 -15.47 32.34
CA HIS A 688 17.17 -16.06 31.09
C HIS A 688 16.85 -15.02 30.00
N MET A 689 16.21 -13.91 30.37
CA MET A 689 15.86 -12.84 29.42
C MET A 689 17.11 -12.13 28.87
N THR A 690 18.12 -11.86 29.71
CA THR A 690 19.37 -11.23 29.22
C THR A 690 20.23 -12.18 28.39
N ALA A 691 20.16 -13.49 28.65
CA ALA A 691 20.81 -14.52 27.83
C ALA A 691 20.15 -14.68 26.45
N ALA A 692 18.82 -14.73 26.39
CA ALA A 692 18.06 -14.73 25.13
C ALA A 692 18.33 -13.47 24.31
N ALA A 693 18.34 -12.30 24.95
CA ALA A 693 18.64 -11.04 24.29
C ALA A 693 20.09 -10.96 23.77
N ALA A 694 21.07 -11.51 24.49
CA ALA A 694 22.44 -11.62 24.00
C ALA A 694 22.55 -12.55 22.79
N ALA A 695 21.87 -13.71 22.82
CA ALA A 695 21.85 -14.67 21.72
C ALA A 695 21.19 -14.08 20.46
N VAL A 696 20.02 -13.44 20.60
CA VAL A 696 19.34 -12.78 19.48
C VAL A 696 20.14 -11.58 18.97
N HIS A 697 20.71 -10.73 19.82
CA HIS A 697 21.51 -9.60 19.34
C HIS A 697 22.75 -10.05 18.55
N SER A 698 23.40 -11.13 18.98
CA SER A 698 24.52 -11.76 18.25
C SER A 698 24.08 -12.33 16.88
N ALA A 699 22.85 -12.84 16.80
CA ALA A 699 22.24 -13.34 15.57
C ALA A 699 21.69 -12.25 14.62
N ALA A 700 21.19 -11.14 15.18
CA ALA A 700 20.33 -10.17 14.54
C ALA A 700 20.48 -8.76 15.19
N PRO A 701 21.64 -8.10 15.06
CA PRO A 701 21.99 -6.90 15.85
C PRO A 701 21.18 -5.63 15.53
N ASN A 702 20.24 -5.72 14.59
CA ASN A 702 19.45 -4.63 14.02
C ASN A 702 18.00 -4.55 14.53
N LEU A 703 17.54 -5.57 15.26
CA LEU A 703 16.20 -5.63 15.83
C LEU A 703 16.12 -4.86 17.15
N LEU A 704 14.95 -4.29 17.45
CA LEU A 704 14.60 -3.94 18.83
C LEU A 704 14.35 -5.23 19.62
N LEU A 705 14.75 -5.21 20.89
CA LEU A 705 14.66 -6.32 21.81
C LEU A 705 13.63 -5.91 22.88
N VAL A 706 12.42 -6.44 22.78
CA VAL A 706 11.29 -6.07 23.63
C VAL A 706 11.22 -7.07 24.79
N PHE A 707 11.28 -6.54 26.02
CA PHE A 707 11.30 -7.31 27.25
C PHE A 707 9.92 -7.30 27.91
N SER A 708 9.30 -8.47 27.96
CA SER A 708 8.12 -8.81 28.74
C SER A 708 8.42 -8.92 30.25
N GLY A 709 7.38 -8.93 31.08
CA GLY A 709 7.46 -8.65 32.50
C GLY A 709 7.44 -9.90 33.39
N LEU A 710 6.81 -9.73 34.55
CA LEU A 710 6.23 -10.80 35.35
C LEU A 710 4.73 -10.57 35.49
N ASP A 711 4.05 -11.58 36.04
CA ASP A 711 2.64 -11.56 36.41
C ASP A 711 1.75 -11.18 35.21
N TYR A 712 1.81 -11.99 34.13
CA TYR A 712 1.07 -11.78 32.87
C TYR A 712 1.45 -10.45 32.19
N ASP A 713 2.74 -10.12 32.21
CA ASP A 713 3.29 -8.87 31.66
C ASP A 713 2.62 -7.60 32.19
N THR A 714 2.03 -7.65 33.39
CA THR A 714 1.48 -6.47 34.08
C THR A 714 2.51 -5.73 34.94
N LYS A 715 3.78 -6.16 34.94
CA LYS A 715 4.77 -5.75 35.94
C LYS A 715 6.22 -5.74 35.43
N LEU A 716 6.79 -4.53 35.31
CA LEU A 716 8.19 -4.25 34.95
C LEU A 716 8.87 -3.18 35.82
N SER A 717 8.14 -2.49 36.71
CA SER A 717 8.67 -1.35 37.45
C SER A 717 9.94 -1.61 38.30
N PRO A 718 10.26 -2.83 38.79
CA PRO A 718 11.57 -3.10 39.40
C PRO A 718 12.76 -2.84 38.45
N LEU A 719 12.62 -3.10 37.14
CA LEU A 719 13.64 -2.70 36.16
C LEU A 719 13.71 -1.19 36.01
N VAL A 720 12.57 -0.54 35.82
CA VAL A 720 12.45 0.90 35.54
C VAL A 720 12.99 1.76 36.68
N LYS A 721 12.67 1.38 37.92
CA LYS A 721 13.19 1.98 39.15
C LYS A 721 14.61 1.47 39.49
N GLY A 722 15.13 0.53 38.69
CA GLY A 722 16.46 -0.07 38.80
C GLY A 722 16.77 -0.63 40.19
N GLN A 723 15.78 -1.34 40.74
CA GLN A 723 15.79 -2.01 42.03
C GLN A 723 16.58 -3.33 41.97
N PRO A 724 16.96 -3.91 43.13
CA PRO A 724 17.54 -5.25 43.18
C PRO A 724 16.53 -6.32 42.75
N LEU A 725 16.86 -7.02 41.67
CA LEU A 725 16.17 -8.19 41.15
C LEU A 725 16.66 -9.42 41.95
N ASN A 726 15.88 -9.78 42.97
CA ASN A 726 16.26 -10.77 43.98
C ASN A 726 15.70 -12.16 43.66
N GLY A 727 16.44 -13.19 44.09
CA GLY A 727 16.01 -14.58 44.09
C GLY A 727 15.15 -14.96 45.31
N THR A 728 14.25 -15.92 45.15
CA THR A 728 13.32 -16.35 46.21
C THR A 728 14.01 -17.19 47.29
N ALA A 729 13.79 -16.83 48.55
CA ALA A 729 14.30 -17.57 49.70
C ALA A 729 13.78 -19.02 49.74
N GLY A 730 14.64 -19.97 50.12
CA GLY A 730 14.31 -21.40 50.12
C GLY A 730 14.40 -22.10 48.76
N THR A 731 14.86 -21.40 47.70
CA THR A 731 15.00 -21.95 46.34
C THR A 731 16.45 -21.93 45.84
N SER A 732 16.72 -22.42 44.62
CA SER A 732 18.05 -22.39 43.98
C SER A 732 18.57 -20.97 43.69
N THR A 733 17.73 -19.93 43.78
CA THR A 733 18.12 -18.51 43.67
C THR A 733 18.26 -17.79 45.00
N ALA A 734 18.00 -18.46 46.14
CA ALA A 734 18.01 -17.84 47.46
C ALA A 734 19.32 -17.08 47.75
N GLY A 735 19.20 -15.83 48.20
CA GLY A 735 20.33 -14.94 48.50
C GLY A 735 21.04 -14.35 47.27
N LYS A 736 20.65 -14.71 46.05
CA LYS A 736 21.15 -14.07 44.82
C LYS A 736 20.39 -12.77 44.56
N SER A 737 21.11 -11.78 44.02
CA SER A 737 20.56 -10.48 43.67
C SER A 737 21.36 -9.90 42.50
N VAL A 738 20.69 -9.21 41.59
CA VAL A 738 21.29 -8.49 40.46
C VAL A 738 20.54 -7.19 40.23
N VAL A 739 21.14 -6.19 39.60
CA VAL A 739 20.44 -4.96 39.19
C VAL A 739 20.50 -4.91 37.67
N PHE A 740 19.35 -4.75 37.01
CA PHE A 740 19.32 -4.52 35.57
C PHE A 740 20.06 -3.21 35.26
N GLN A 741 21.17 -3.29 34.52
CA GLN A 741 22.07 -2.16 34.26
C GLN A 741 22.30 -2.04 32.75
N PRO A 742 21.47 -1.26 32.02
CA PRO A 742 21.54 -1.15 30.57
C PRO A 742 22.92 -0.76 30.05
N SER A 743 23.66 0.08 30.77
CA SER A 743 25.03 0.50 30.45
C SER A 743 26.05 -0.65 30.35
N HIS A 744 25.74 -1.84 30.86
CA HIS A 744 26.60 -3.03 30.77
C HIS A 744 26.11 -4.04 29.72
N LEU A 745 24.98 -3.78 29.05
CA LEU A 745 24.43 -4.63 28.00
C LEU A 745 24.84 -4.07 26.62
N PRO A 746 25.50 -4.85 25.73
CA PRO A 746 25.96 -4.34 24.43
C PRO A 746 24.81 -3.93 23.49
N TYR A 747 23.59 -4.37 23.80
CA TYR A 747 22.36 -4.08 23.08
C TYR A 747 21.48 -3.01 23.75
N ALA A 748 22.01 -2.22 24.69
CA ALA A 748 21.27 -1.18 25.43
C ALA A 748 20.39 -0.29 24.52
N HIS A 749 20.95 0.13 23.39
CA HIS A 749 20.34 0.95 22.34
C HIS A 749 19.29 0.22 21.48
N ARG A 750 18.84 -0.97 21.89
CA ARG A 750 17.76 -1.75 21.28
C ARG A 750 16.65 -2.10 22.27
N ILE A 751 16.84 -1.85 23.56
CA ILE A 751 15.92 -2.29 24.63
C ILE A 751 14.64 -1.45 24.56
N VAL A 752 13.51 -2.15 24.51
CA VAL A 752 12.15 -1.63 24.66
C VAL A 752 11.45 -2.50 25.71
N LEU A 753 10.48 -1.94 26.43
CA LEU A 753 9.67 -2.67 27.39
C LEU A 753 8.27 -2.94 26.82
N GLU A 754 7.65 -4.04 27.23
CA GLU A 754 6.24 -4.29 26.93
C GLU A 754 5.42 -4.60 28.19
N LEU A 755 4.15 -4.22 28.15
CA LEU A 755 3.16 -4.55 29.16
C LEU A 755 1.88 -5.01 28.47
N HIS A 756 1.11 -5.86 29.15
CA HIS A 756 -0.25 -6.22 28.78
C HIS A 756 -1.25 -5.46 29.65
N LYS A 757 -2.48 -5.25 29.15
CA LYS A 757 -3.59 -4.74 29.97
C LYS A 757 -4.96 -5.08 29.38
N TYR A 758 -5.71 -5.92 30.06
CA TYR A 758 -7.05 -6.33 29.64
C TYR A 758 -8.18 -5.65 30.43
N ASP A 759 -9.41 -5.74 29.92
CA ASP A 759 -10.58 -5.03 30.43
C ASP A 759 -11.04 -5.52 31.80
N PHE A 760 -11.08 -6.84 32.00
CA PHE A 760 -11.44 -7.51 33.25
C PHE A 760 -10.61 -7.04 34.47
N GLU A 761 -9.44 -6.47 34.24
CA GLU A 761 -8.62 -5.87 35.28
C GLU A 761 -9.07 -4.43 35.67
N ASN A 762 -10.00 -4.34 36.61
CA ASN A 762 -10.51 -3.08 37.17
C ASN A 762 -11.37 -2.25 36.19
N THR A 763 -12.27 -2.91 35.44
CA THR A 763 -13.29 -2.35 34.51
C THR A 763 -13.99 -1.05 34.93
N GLN A 764 -14.12 -0.78 36.23
CA GLN A 764 -14.88 0.34 36.81
C GLN A 764 -14.02 1.36 37.58
N ALA A 765 -12.70 1.27 37.52
CA ALA A 765 -11.80 2.23 38.17
C ALA A 765 -11.93 3.64 37.59
N SER A 766 -11.53 4.67 38.36
CA SER A 766 -11.36 6.00 37.78
C SER A 766 -10.20 6.02 36.79
N CYS A 767 -10.20 6.94 35.83
CA CYS A 767 -9.09 7.02 34.87
C CYS A 767 -7.76 7.46 35.50
N ASP A 768 -7.80 8.10 36.67
CA ASP A 768 -6.60 8.42 37.44
C ASP A 768 -6.05 7.17 38.14
N ASP A 769 -6.90 6.32 38.73
CA ASP A 769 -6.48 5.04 39.33
C ASP A 769 -5.98 4.05 38.27
N PHE A 770 -6.69 3.93 37.15
CA PHE A 770 -6.30 3.12 35.99
C PHE A 770 -4.94 3.59 35.43
N GLY A 771 -4.78 4.91 35.26
CA GLY A 771 -3.53 5.49 34.79
C GLY A 771 -2.38 5.33 35.80
N LEU A 772 -2.66 5.42 37.10
CA LEU A 772 -1.67 5.18 38.15
C LEU A 772 -1.26 3.70 38.23
N SER A 773 -2.19 2.77 37.99
CA SER A 773 -1.92 1.33 37.87
C SER A 773 -0.94 1.05 36.73
N LEU A 774 -1.21 1.52 35.50
CA LEU A 774 -0.30 1.37 34.37
C LEU A 774 1.05 2.08 34.58
N TYR A 775 1.04 3.27 35.19
CA TYR A 775 2.25 4.01 35.54
C TYR A 775 3.17 3.20 36.48
N ASN A 776 2.59 2.62 37.53
CA ASN A 776 3.30 1.81 38.52
C ASN A 776 3.61 0.38 38.04
N ALA A 777 2.91 -0.13 37.02
CA ALA A 777 3.27 -1.36 36.33
C ALA A 777 4.62 -1.24 35.61
N GLY A 778 4.85 -0.11 34.92
CA GLY A 778 6.12 0.18 34.25
C GLY A 778 6.13 1.41 33.34
N TYR A 779 4.98 2.02 33.05
CA TYR A 779 4.90 3.22 32.20
C TYR A 779 5.62 4.44 32.76
N SER A 780 6.05 4.43 34.04
CA SER A 780 6.97 5.46 34.57
C SER A 780 8.27 5.59 33.75
N ALA A 781 8.68 4.54 33.01
CA ALA A 781 9.81 4.57 32.08
C ALA A 781 9.69 5.67 31.00
N LEU A 782 8.48 6.13 30.68
CA LEU A 782 8.24 7.23 29.75
C LEU A 782 8.43 8.62 30.39
N ASN A 783 8.56 8.71 31.71
CA ASN A 783 8.69 9.96 32.45
C ASN A 783 10.15 10.28 32.77
N THR A 784 10.75 11.21 32.04
CA THR A 784 12.14 11.68 32.28
C THR A 784 12.25 12.70 33.43
N THR A 785 11.19 12.89 34.23
CA THR A 785 11.14 13.84 35.36
C THR A 785 10.75 13.21 36.69
N ASP A 786 10.47 11.90 36.71
CA ASP A 786 10.13 11.16 37.91
C ASP A 786 11.40 10.73 38.67
N PRO A 787 11.61 11.18 39.93
CA PRO A 787 12.80 10.83 40.70
C PRO A 787 12.86 9.35 41.11
N GLU A 788 11.77 8.58 41.02
CA GLU A 788 11.80 7.13 41.22
C GLU A 788 12.18 6.35 39.95
N THR A 789 12.08 6.97 38.76
CA THR A 789 12.42 6.33 37.48
C THR A 789 13.91 6.50 37.21
N LYS A 790 14.66 5.39 37.27
CA LYS A 790 16.12 5.35 37.14
C LYS A 790 16.59 5.15 35.70
N TYR A 791 15.80 4.43 34.90
CA TYR A 791 16.07 4.18 33.48
C TYR A 791 14.83 4.49 32.65
N ASN A 792 14.99 5.35 31.65
CA ASN A 792 13.95 5.61 30.66
C ASN A 792 14.10 4.65 29.47
N PHE A 793 12.98 4.09 29.04
CA PHE A 793 12.86 3.21 27.87
C PHE A 793 11.57 3.57 27.13
N PRO A 794 11.45 3.28 25.82
CA PRO A 794 10.15 3.20 25.18
C PRO A 794 9.36 2.01 25.75
N VAL A 795 8.04 2.16 25.81
CA VAL A 795 7.10 1.13 26.30
C VAL A 795 6.04 0.88 25.24
N LEU A 796 5.69 -0.40 25.05
CA LEU A 796 4.60 -0.85 24.20
C LEU A 796 3.51 -1.50 25.06
N LEU A 797 2.24 -1.27 24.72
CA LEU A 797 1.13 -2.10 25.22
C LEU A 797 0.86 -3.21 24.19
N THR A 798 1.64 -4.30 24.22
CA THR A 798 1.63 -5.31 23.15
C THR A 798 0.38 -6.18 23.13
N GLU A 799 -0.39 -6.18 24.21
CA GLU A 799 -1.77 -6.67 24.23
C GLU A 799 -2.70 -5.77 25.04
N TRP A 800 -3.85 -5.50 24.44
CA TRP A 800 -5.02 -4.89 25.06
C TRP A 800 -6.27 -5.21 24.23
N GLY A 801 -7.41 -5.47 24.86
CA GLY A 801 -8.60 -5.94 24.15
C GLY A 801 -9.85 -5.98 25.01
N PHE A 802 -10.98 -6.17 24.34
CA PHE A 802 -12.31 -6.47 24.89
C PHE A 802 -13.25 -6.93 23.76
N ILE A 803 -14.41 -7.49 24.11
CA ILE A 803 -15.39 -8.04 23.15
C ILE A 803 -15.92 -7.00 22.14
N GLN A 804 -15.85 -7.33 20.85
CA GLN A 804 -16.12 -6.41 19.73
C GLN A 804 -17.60 -6.40 19.29
N ASN A 805 -18.53 -6.25 20.25
CA ASN A 805 -19.98 -6.34 20.00
C ASN A 805 -20.70 -5.01 19.65
N GLY A 806 -19.99 -3.87 19.67
CA GLY A 806 -20.54 -2.54 19.35
C GLY A 806 -21.10 -1.74 20.53
N THR A 807 -21.41 -2.36 21.67
CA THR A 807 -21.87 -1.66 22.89
C THR A 807 -20.84 -1.66 24.01
N TYR A 808 -20.10 -2.75 24.20
CA TYR A 808 -19.30 -3.03 25.40
C TYR A 808 -18.30 -1.94 25.77
N TRP A 809 -17.75 -1.24 24.77
CA TRP A 809 -16.83 -0.11 24.96
C TRP A 809 -17.43 1.07 25.77
N ARG A 810 -18.77 1.10 25.97
CA ARG A 810 -19.50 2.05 26.83
C ARG A 810 -19.79 1.51 28.23
N ASP A 811 -19.75 0.20 28.41
CA ASP A 811 -20.22 -0.49 29.62
C ASP A 811 -19.13 -0.56 30.72
N THR A 812 -17.89 -0.22 30.36
CA THR A 812 -16.72 -0.14 31.25
C THR A 812 -16.02 1.23 31.14
N THR A 813 -15.27 1.63 32.17
CA THR A 813 -14.41 2.82 32.10
C THR A 813 -13.12 2.56 31.30
N TYR A 814 -12.69 1.29 31.26
CA TYR A 814 -11.46 0.79 30.62
C TYR A 814 -11.10 1.48 29.31
N ASN A 815 -11.94 1.34 28.26
CA ASN A 815 -11.63 1.86 26.92
C ASN A 815 -11.38 3.38 26.93
N LYS A 816 -12.25 4.14 27.60
CA LYS A 816 -12.13 5.59 27.74
C LYS A 816 -10.85 5.98 28.50
N CYS A 817 -10.52 5.26 29.58
CA CYS A 817 -9.35 5.55 30.39
C CYS A 817 -8.05 5.17 29.68
N LEU A 818 -8.06 4.10 28.87
CA LEU A 818 -6.91 3.69 28.05
C LEU A 818 -6.60 4.71 26.94
N ILE A 819 -7.62 5.20 26.23
CA ILE A 819 -7.47 6.28 25.24
C ILE A 819 -6.87 7.54 25.90
N ALA A 820 -7.41 7.96 27.04
CA ALA A 820 -6.91 9.11 27.79
C ALA A 820 -5.48 8.91 28.31
N PHE A 821 -5.12 7.68 28.68
CA PHE A 821 -3.77 7.32 29.10
C PHE A 821 -2.77 7.38 27.93
N MET A 822 -3.13 6.85 26.76
CA MET A 822 -2.29 6.93 25.55
C MET A 822 -2.16 8.37 25.02
N GLU A 823 -3.20 9.19 25.11
CA GLU A 823 -3.10 10.62 24.79
C GLU A 823 -2.15 11.38 25.75
N LYS A 824 -2.13 11.00 27.04
CA LYS A 824 -1.19 11.55 28.04
C LYS A 824 0.24 11.07 27.79
N TRP A 825 0.42 9.80 27.41
CA TRP A 825 1.72 9.13 27.29
C TRP A 825 2.08 8.79 25.82
N LYS A 826 1.92 9.76 24.92
CA LYS A 826 2.16 9.58 23.46
C LYS A 826 3.51 8.95 23.02
N PRO A 827 4.63 8.95 23.79
CA PRO A 827 5.80 8.15 23.41
C PRO A 827 5.53 6.64 23.29
N ALA A 828 4.46 6.13 23.92
CA ALA A 828 4.05 4.74 23.87
C ALA A 828 3.63 4.27 22.46
N GLY A 829 3.82 2.98 22.21
CA GLY A 829 3.12 2.23 21.16
C GLY A 829 2.14 1.21 21.76
N TRP A 830 1.37 0.53 20.93
CA TRP A 830 0.43 -0.51 21.35
C TRP A 830 0.07 -1.48 20.22
N MET A 831 -0.32 -2.70 20.55
CA MET A 831 -0.93 -3.66 19.63
C MET A 831 -2.20 -4.20 20.28
N GLN A 832 -3.33 -4.09 19.58
CA GLN A 832 -4.62 -4.59 20.05
C GLN A 832 -4.68 -6.12 19.92
N TRP A 833 -5.32 -6.80 20.88
CA TRP A 833 -5.70 -8.20 20.80
C TRP A 833 -7.18 -8.29 20.41
N GLU A 834 -7.56 -8.79 19.24
CA GLU A 834 -6.70 -9.21 18.12
C GLU A 834 -7.38 -9.01 16.74
N VAL A 835 -6.68 -9.33 15.64
CA VAL A 835 -7.24 -9.30 14.29
C VAL A 835 -8.13 -10.50 13.97
N ALA A 836 -7.90 -11.66 14.60
CA ALA A 836 -8.52 -12.90 14.16
C ALA A 836 -10.02 -12.87 14.36
N GLY A 837 -10.78 -13.22 13.30
CA GLY A 837 -12.21 -13.44 13.42
C GLY A 837 -12.55 -14.84 13.92
N SER A 838 -11.64 -15.80 13.72
CA SER A 838 -11.81 -17.21 14.06
C SER A 838 -10.49 -17.95 14.01
N PHE A 839 -10.43 -19.13 14.63
CA PHE A 839 -9.26 -20.02 14.62
C PHE A 839 -9.55 -21.31 13.84
N TYR A 840 -8.56 -21.87 13.14
CA TYR A 840 -8.65 -23.23 12.58
C TYR A 840 -9.05 -24.23 13.67
N VAL A 841 -8.36 -24.14 14.82
CA VAL A 841 -8.62 -24.90 16.05
C VAL A 841 -8.12 -24.10 17.25
N GLN A 842 -8.78 -24.29 18.39
CA GLN A 842 -8.40 -23.70 19.67
C GLN A 842 -8.67 -24.72 20.79
N THR A 843 -7.64 -25.22 21.46
CA THR A 843 -7.80 -26.08 22.65
C THR A 843 -7.78 -25.28 23.93
N ARG A 844 -8.97 -25.01 24.49
CA ARG A 844 -9.18 -24.54 25.87
C ARG A 844 -9.45 -25.76 26.78
N ALA A 845 -10.44 -25.67 27.68
CA ALA A 845 -10.97 -26.85 28.39
C ALA A 845 -11.60 -27.90 27.45
N THR A 846 -11.94 -27.50 26.22
CA THR A 846 -12.28 -28.39 25.10
C THR A 846 -11.59 -27.90 23.82
N THR A 847 -11.35 -28.80 22.89
CA THR A 847 -10.85 -28.47 21.54
C THR A 847 -12.02 -28.13 20.63
N VAL A 848 -12.06 -26.90 20.13
CA VAL A 848 -13.06 -26.42 19.17
C VAL A 848 -12.37 -26.13 17.84
N GLN A 849 -12.87 -26.69 16.74
CA GLN A 849 -12.46 -26.31 15.37
C GLN A 849 -13.39 -25.23 14.84
N ASP A 850 -12.86 -24.29 14.06
CA ASP A 850 -13.62 -23.14 13.52
C ASP A 850 -14.27 -22.32 14.66
N ALA A 851 -13.48 -22.00 15.70
CA ALA A 851 -13.95 -21.26 16.87
C ALA A 851 -14.11 -19.77 16.53
N ASP A 852 -15.25 -19.17 16.88
CA ASP A 852 -15.50 -17.73 16.68
C ASP A 852 -14.80 -16.87 17.72
N GLU A 853 -13.98 -15.89 17.28
CA GLU A 853 -13.27 -15.00 18.18
C GLU A 853 -14.00 -13.65 18.31
N THR A 854 -14.75 -13.51 19.40
CA THR A 854 -15.61 -12.34 19.65
C THR A 854 -14.83 -11.09 20.08
N TRP A 855 -13.57 -11.22 20.51
CA TRP A 855 -12.61 -10.14 20.75
C TRP A 855 -11.93 -9.67 19.44
N GLY A 856 -12.13 -10.43 18.35
CA GLY A 856 -11.59 -10.19 17.03
C GLY A 856 -12.12 -8.93 16.33
N LEU A 857 -11.22 -8.15 15.72
CA LEU A 857 -11.57 -7.04 14.84
C LEU A 857 -12.36 -7.48 13.61
N LEU A 858 -12.16 -8.72 13.14
CA LEU A 858 -12.81 -9.28 11.96
C LEU A 858 -13.99 -10.19 12.32
N THR A 859 -14.93 -10.31 11.38
CA THR A 859 -16.03 -11.28 11.44
C THR A 859 -15.50 -12.72 11.39
N HIS A 860 -16.31 -13.68 11.85
CA HIS A 860 -15.99 -15.12 11.86
C HIS A 860 -15.42 -15.65 10.53
N ASP A 861 -16.01 -15.23 9.42
CA ASP A 861 -15.66 -15.58 8.04
C ASP A 861 -14.55 -14.68 7.45
N TRP A 862 -13.89 -13.89 8.30
CA TRP A 862 -12.89 -12.87 8.00
C TRP A 862 -13.29 -11.86 6.91
N SER A 863 -14.57 -11.77 6.52
CA SER A 863 -14.98 -11.00 5.34
C SER A 863 -14.97 -9.49 5.58
N GLY A 864 -15.31 -9.04 6.79
CA GLY A 864 -15.38 -7.63 7.17
C GLY A 864 -15.00 -7.35 8.62
N ILE A 865 -15.20 -6.11 9.05
CA ILE A 865 -15.00 -5.66 10.45
C ILE A 865 -16.18 -6.15 11.30
N ARG A 866 -15.91 -6.79 12.45
CA ARG A 866 -16.94 -7.33 13.36
C ARG A 866 -17.87 -6.25 13.92
N SER A 867 -17.29 -5.10 14.31
CA SER A 867 -18.04 -3.93 14.78
C SER A 867 -17.34 -2.63 14.36
N GLN A 868 -17.85 -1.99 13.32
CA GLN A 868 -17.39 -0.66 12.91
C GLN A 868 -17.60 0.38 14.02
N VAL A 869 -18.65 0.24 14.83
CA VAL A 869 -18.90 1.14 15.96
C VAL A 869 -17.81 1.01 17.02
N THR A 870 -17.33 -0.20 17.31
CA THR A 870 -16.22 -0.39 18.25
C THR A 870 -14.91 0.15 17.66
N VAL A 871 -14.65 -0.05 16.36
CA VAL A 871 -13.49 0.55 15.69
C VAL A 871 -13.51 2.07 15.77
N ASP A 872 -14.60 2.71 15.34
CA ASP A 872 -14.75 4.17 15.35
C ASP A 872 -14.67 4.77 16.76
N GLU A 873 -15.18 4.06 17.77
CA GLU A 873 -15.30 4.58 19.14
C GLU A 873 -14.20 4.12 20.11
N SER A 874 -13.33 3.18 19.69
CA SER A 874 -12.16 2.68 20.44
C SER A 874 -10.88 2.70 19.60
N LEU A 875 -10.72 1.80 18.63
CA LEU A 875 -9.45 1.59 17.92
C LEU A 875 -8.98 2.85 17.17
N SER A 876 -9.86 3.50 16.41
CA SER A 876 -9.52 4.74 15.71
C SER A 876 -9.17 5.89 16.67
N LYS A 877 -9.76 5.93 17.87
CA LYS A 877 -9.38 6.91 18.90
C LYS A 877 -8.04 6.60 19.56
N MET A 878 -7.67 5.32 19.69
CA MET A 878 -6.33 4.92 20.11
C MET A 878 -5.30 5.30 19.04
N VAL A 879 -5.64 5.20 17.75
CA VAL A 879 -4.78 5.67 16.64
C VAL A 879 -4.63 7.21 16.67
N ASP A 880 -5.74 7.96 16.74
CA ASP A 880 -5.72 9.43 16.86
C ASP A 880 -4.96 9.91 18.12
N ALA A 881 -5.13 9.21 19.25
CA ALA A 881 -4.46 9.53 20.52
C ALA A 881 -2.94 9.35 20.42
N THR A 882 -2.44 8.35 19.70
CA THR A 882 -1.00 8.09 19.55
C THR A 882 -0.39 8.86 18.37
N LEU A 883 -0.96 8.78 17.16
CA LEU A 883 -0.32 9.27 15.92
C LEU A 883 -0.60 10.75 15.56
N GLY A 884 -1.80 11.29 15.84
CA GLY A 884 -2.15 12.72 15.73
C GLY A 884 -2.60 13.27 14.36
#